data_AF-A0A8H4WSP3-F1
#
_entry.id   AF-A0A8H4WSP3-F1
#
_cell.length_a   1.000
_cell.length_b   1.000
_cell.length_c   1.000
_cell.angle_alpha   90.00
_cell.angle_beta   90.00
_cell.angle_gamma   90.00
#
_symmetry.space_group_name_H-M   'P 1'
#
loop_
_entity.id
_entity.type
_entity.pdbx_description
1 polymer ?
#
loop_
_entity_poly.entity_id
_entity_poly.type
_entity_poly.pdbx_seq_one_letter_code
_entity_poly.pdbx_strand_id
1 'polypeptide(L)'
;MASGNVFKMALDKGNGSSLGYWQMTPSANISRMLAQTPGCDWVLIDCEHGDLDDRDMRQCVPAVAAAGASPIVRIPSTESWLIKRALDAGAHGILVPLLKTAQEARDIVQAAKFPPMGIRGFGSPYAMDRFRPIPTSDEYLQQANDSLLTLVQIETRSALDNLEEIAAVEGIDVLFVGPFDLGNSIGHPIINGVIKPELKEAIYKILSVSRKAGKKCGIYSGSGERAKEYIDAGFDMVHVGTDHTILEQAMSKEMRTAQGKEVGPPEPSSTPTEAPLKRPHNELFRPDVTVHLETDLSSPSQHLNYSQGNPQSPIMDGLDEFEKTLAADKAERERAERHDEKRHRKHRHHHRHDSEKDRERDRDGDGHRHRHRRRHEDDDDGHRQKRSRHSRDDDDDAHRSRHRHGDDRHRKSTDAKEDLPIPDEEKTPNKDPVDRSKSIQRDSWMTAPSIDVEYVNRPDKNKSPPPKPEPKRVVSKREINIHIQDINEGKSIDELDTPTERTVDYTFGDAGSSWRMTKLKAVFTAAEENGRPVEDVAMERFGDLRHFDDAREEKEEMERRRLYGKDYKGHDKPTGDLYRERIKNQHKDSPPPEPEQGTIIPDTQPQTTPAMDQSSLNRLRAQMMKAKLRRAPNAAQLEEEYNKAAAMFSSQSNPEAVVLSVMDNRQLAGTRGEAKAITNKRGRERGNVEENTEMTIEDMVREERRTKNQAGGEGLRLAERIAKDGKFDNDLDYMDENAEKLAKRLHKSDINLKNMAVADFQKMSRALDNCPLCHHEDKNQPPLAPVIALGTRAFLTIATEPEISTGGAVIAPLAHRANLLECDDDEWEELRNFMKSLTRMYHEQGREVVFYENAAQPQRRMHAAMVAVPIPYEEGAMAPAYFKEAFLSSDEEWSQHRKIIDTGAKAREGMGRSAFRRSIAKEMPYFHVWFTLDGGLGHVVENAGRWPKGDLFAREVLGGIVDAEPHIMKKQGRWVRGDPRAEGFKKGWRKFDWTRMLAEE
;
A
#
# COMPACT_ATOMS: atom_id res chain seq x y z
N MET A 1 23.59 -35.64 -12.55
CA MET A 1 22.32 -34.97 -12.19
C MET A 1 21.14 -35.92 -12.17
N ALA A 2 20.84 -36.69 -13.23
CA ALA A 2 19.67 -37.59 -13.29
C ALA A 2 19.49 -38.52 -12.06
N SER A 3 20.59 -38.99 -11.44
CA SER A 3 20.60 -39.77 -10.19
C SER A 3 20.09 -39.03 -8.94
N GLY A 4 19.90 -37.71 -9.00
CA GLY A 4 19.38 -36.88 -7.93
C GLY A 4 17.90 -36.51 -8.10
N ASN A 5 17.32 -36.69 -9.30
CA ASN A 5 15.88 -36.53 -9.52
C ASN A 5 15.16 -37.85 -9.22
N VAL A 6 14.85 -38.07 -7.94
CA VAL A 6 14.19 -39.29 -7.44
C VAL A 6 12.89 -39.59 -8.19
N PHE A 7 12.11 -38.56 -8.51
CA PHE A 7 10.86 -38.71 -9.26
C PHE A 7 11.11 -39.18 -10.70
N LYS A 8 12.07 -38.58 -11.42
CA LYS A 8 12.48 -39.10 -12.74
C LYS A 8 12.98 -40.55 -12.63
N MET A 9 13.79 -40.87 -11.61
CA MET A 9 14.24 -42.25 -11.39
C MET A 9 13.08 -43.22 -11.10
N ALA A 10 11.99 -42.79 -10.47
CA ALA A 10 10.80 -43.62 -10.28
C ALA A 10 10.08 -43.88 -11.62
N LEU A 11 9.83 -42.81 -12.40
CA LEU A 11 9.20 -42.88 -13.73
C LEU A 11 10.00 -43.75 -14.71
N ASP A 12 11.33 -43.61 -14.73
CA ASP A 12 12.24 -44.30 -15.65
C ASP A 12 12.44 -45.79 -15.29
N LYS A 13 12.35 -46.17 -14.01
CA LYS A 13 12.49 -47.57 -13.56
C LYS A 13 11.33 -48.48 -13.99
N GLY A 14 10.15 -47.91 -14.28
CA GLY A 14 8.96 -48.66 -14.72
C GLY A 14 8.34 -49.62 -13.69
N ASN A 15 8.84 -49.66 -12.44
CA ASN A 15 8.44 -50.63 -11.42
C ASN A 15 7.16 -50.26 -10.62
N GLY A 16 6.46 -49.19 -11.00
CA GLY A 16 5.21 -48.76 -10.37
C GLY A 16 4.88 -47.28 -10.61
N SER A 17 3.71 -46.86 -10.14
CA SER A 17 3.32 -45.44 -10.05
C SER A 17 4.12 -44.71 -8.97
N SER A 18 4.54 -43.49 -9.26
CA SER A 18 5.27 -42.62 -8.34
C SER A 18 4.33 -41.71 -7.54
N LEU A 19 4.54 -41.62 -6.23
CA LEU A 19 3.59 -41.01 -5.28
C LEU A 19 4.12 -39.74 -4.63
N GLY A 20 3.22 -38.80 -4.37
CA GLY A 20 3.55 -37.53 -3.76
C GLY A 20 2.36 -36.73 -3.26
N TYR A 21 2.67 -35.60 -2.61
CA TYR A 21 1.71 -34.70 -1.97
C TYR A 21 1.78 -33.30 -2.61
N TRP A 22 0.67 -32.57 -2.59
CA TRP A 22 0.68 -31.12 -2.77
C TRP A 22 0.93 -30.43 -1.42
N GLN A 23 1.82 -29.46 -1.44
CA GLN A 23 2.02 -28.50 -0.37
C GLN A 23 1.39 -27.17 -0.77
N MET A 24 0.35 -26.76 -0.04
CA MET A 24 -0.38 -25.51 -0.18
C MET A 24 -0.05 -24.51 0.93
N THR A 25 0.61 -24.94 2.01
CA THR A 25 0.95 -24.09 3.17
C THR A 25 2.42 -23.59 3.10
N PRO A 26 2.71 -22.30 3.35
CA PRO A 26 4.08 -21.75 3.30
C PRO A 26 4.93 -22.17 4.51
N SER A 27 5.58 -23.34 4.43
CA SER A 27 6.45 -23.83 5.50
C SER A 27 7.48 -24.87 5.06
N ALA A 28 8.75 -24.52 5.17
CA ALA A 28 9.87 -25.46 4.99
C ALA A 28 9.91 -26.60 6.04
N ASN A 29 9.13 -26.51 7.13
CA ASN A 29 8.93 -27.65 8.05
C ASN A 29 7.93 -28.65 7.47
N ILE A 30 6.82 -28.18 6.89
CA ILE A 30 5.84 -29.04 6.21
C ILE A 30 6.50 -29.73 5.01
N SER A 31 7.31 -28.99 4.22
CA SER A 31 8.11 -29.56 3.13
C SER A 31 8.96 -30.76 3.56
N ARG A 32 9.59 -30.69 4.75
CA ARG A 32 10.37 -31.81 5.31
C ARG A 32 9.48 -32.97 5.75
N MET A 33 8.37 -32.69 6.44
CA MET A 33 7.44 -33.72 6.92
C MET A 33 6.83 -34.54 5.77
N LEU A 34 6.40 -33.86 4.70
CA LEU A 34 5.90 -34.51 3.49
C LEU A 34 6.99 -35.35 2.81
N ALA A 35 8.16 -34.76 2.55
CA ALA A 35 9.27 -35.42 1.85
C ALA A 35 9.91 -36.58 2.63
N GLN A 36 9.82 -36.57 3.97
CA GLN A 36 10.30 -37.67 4.82
C GLN A 36 9.25 -38.78 5.03
N THR A 37 8.04 -38.64 4.48
CA THR A 37 7.01 -39.68 4.55
C THR A 37 7.44 -40.89 3.69
N PRO A 38 7.51 -42.11 4.24
CA PRO A 38 7.95 -43.29 3.49
C PRO A 38 7.10 -43.54 2.23
N GLY A 39 7.77 -43.64 1.07
CA GLY A 39 7.10 -43.79 -0.24
C GLY A 39 6.73 -42.48 -0.94
N CYS A 40 7.11 -41.32 -0.40
CA CYS A 40 7.01 -40.04 -1.09
C CYS A 40 8.23 -39.82 -2.02
N ASP A 41 8.03 -39.91 -3.34
CA ASP A 41 9.08 -39.65 -4.34
C ASP A 41 9.21 -38.15 -4.67
N TRP A 42 8.09 -37.41 -4.58
CA TRP A 42 7.98 -36.00 -4.90
C TRP A 42 7.04 -35.25 -3.96
N VAL A 43 7.35 -33.97 -3.73
CA VAL A 43 6.42 -33.00 -3.16
C VAL A 43 6.28 -31.89 -4.18
N LEU A 44 5.04 -31.61 -4.59
CA LEU A 44 4.75 -30.48 -5.45
C LEU A 44 4.37 -29.28 -4.59
N ILE A 45 5.08 -28.18 -4.80
CA ILE A 45 4.87 -26.90 -4.14
C ILE A 45 3.91 -26.11 -5.03
N ASP A 46 2.74 -25.76 -4.50
CA ASP A 46 1.66 -25.14 -5.26
C ASP A 46 1.71 -23.62 -5.14
N CYS A 47 2.14 -22.94 -6.21
CA CYS A 47 2.14 -21.48 -6.30
C CYS A 47 0.97 -20.94 -7.16
N GLU A 48 -0.08 -21.72 -7.41
CA GLU A 48 -1.29 -21.31 -8.16
C GLU A 48 -2.55 -21.27 -7.28
N HIS A 49 -2.76 -22.26 -6.39
CA HIS A 49 -3.84 -22.24 -5.40
C HIS A 49 -3.35 -22.41 -3.95
N GLY A 50 -2.06 -22.65 -3.75
CA GLY A 50 -1.42 -22.61 -2.43
C GLY A 50 -1.03 -21.18 -2.03
N ASP A 51 -0.94 -20.95 -0.73
CA ASP A 51 -0.52 -19.69 -0.12
C ASP A 51 1.02 -19.56 -0.14
N LEU A 52 1.64 -19.75 -1.31
CA LEU A 52 3.09 -19.85 -1.50
C LEU A 52 3.59 -18.92 -2.60
N ASP A 53 4.27 -17.84 -2.22
CA ASP A 53 4.93 -16.94 -3.18
C ASP A 53 6.29 -17.49 -3.68
N ASP A 54 6.99 -16.76 -4.56
CA ASP A 54 8.33 -17.14 -5.05
C ASP A 54 9.40 -17.21 -3.93
N ARG A 55 9.25 -16.46 -2.83
CA ARG A 55 10.16 -16.51 -1.68
C ARG A 55 9.91 -17.76 -0.84
N ASP A 56 8.66 -18.18 -0.67
CA ASP A 56 8.31 -19.37 0.09
C ASP A 56 8.55 -20.63 -0.75
N MET A 57 8.32 -20.61 -2.07
CA MET A 57 8.85 -21.58 -3.02
C MET A 57 10.38 -21.75 -2.85
N ARG A 58 11.14 -20.65 -2.80
CA ARG A 58 12.61 -20.68 -2.58
C ARG A 58 13.04 -21.21 -1.21
N GLN A 59 12.14 -21.30 -0.24
CA GLN A 59 12.40 -21.94 1.07
C GLN A 59 11.96 -23.41 1.07
N CYS A 60 10.89 -23.76 0.36
CA CYS A 60 10.32 -25.11 0.31
C CYS A 60 11.10 -26.03 -0.64
N VAL A 61 11.46 -25.57 -1.85
CA VAL A 61 12.26 -26.33 -2.84
C VAL A 61 13.55 -26.93 -2.22
N PRO A 62 14.42 -26.15 -1.54
CA PRO A 62 15.62 -26.70 -0.92
C PRO A 62 15.33 -27.62 0.28
N ALA A 63 14.18 -27.46 0.95
CA ALA A 63 13.79 -28.29 2.08
C ALA A 63 13.31 -29.68 1.64
N VAL A 64 12.52 -29.77 0.55
CA VAL A 64 12.11 -31.05 -0.08
C VAL A 64 13.35 -31.81 -0.60
N ALA A 65 14.20 -31.15 -1.39
CA ALA A 65 15.40 -31.76 -1.95
C ALA A 65 16.41 -32.24 -0.87
N ALA A 66 16.55 -31.50 0.23
CA ALA A 66 17.41 -31.91 1.35
C ALA A 66 16.80 -33.07 2.19
N ALA A 67 15.47 -33.27 2.12
CA ALA A 67 14.77 -34.36 2.80
C ALA A 67 14.77 -35.68 2.00
N GLY A 68 15.07 -35.65 0.70
CA GLY A 68 15.25 -36.84 -0.14
C GLY A 68 14.15 -37.09 -1.18
N ALA A 69 13.08 -36.29 -1.20
CA ALA A 69 12.09 -36.29 -2.27
C ALA A 69 12.43 -35.23 -3.34
N SER A 70 11.76 -35.29 -4.49
CA SER A 70 11.94 -34.31 -5.58
C SER A 70 11.00 -33.11 -5.45
N PRO A 71 11.51 -31.87 -5.36
CA PRO A 71 10.68 -30.67 -5.44
C PRO A 71 10.16 -30.47 -6.86
N ILE A 72 8.84 -30.52 -7.03
CA ILE A 72 8.15 -30.05 -8.24
C ILE A 72 7.47 -28.72 -7.87
N VAL A 73 7.31 -27.80 -8.84
CA VAL A 73 6.59 -26.54 -8.62
C VAL A 73 5.45 -26.43 -9.61
N ARG A 74 4.20 -26.23 -9.13
CA ARG A 74 3.11 -25.73 -9.97
C ARG A 74 3.26 -24.20 -10.04
N ILE A 75 3.48 -23.68 -11.24
CA ILE A 75 3.65 -22.23 -11.46
C ILE A 75 2.29 -21.57 -11.75
N PRO A 76 2.04 -20.32 -11.32
CA PRO A 76 0.73 -19.68 -11.47
C PRO A 76 0.30 -19.36 -12.92
N SER A 77 1.20 -19.46 -13.90
CA SER A 77 0.91 -19.20 -15.32
C SER A 77 2.02 -19.74 -16.23
N THR A 78 1.74 -19.83 -17.53
CA THR A 78 2.66 -20.32 -18.60
C THR A 78 3.88 -19.43 -18.84
N GLU A 79 3.98 -18.28 -18.18
CA GLU A 79 5.01 -17.26 -18.38
C GLU A 79 6.46 -17.78 -18.23
N SER A 80 7.26 -17.56 -19.27
CA SER A 80 8.66 -18.04 -19.36
C SER A 80 9.56 -17.62 -18.20
N TRP A 81 9.27 -16.48 -17.55
CA TRP A 81 10.03 -16.00 -16.40
C TRP A 81 9.68 -16.70 -15.09
N LEU A 82 8.44 -17.22 -14.95
CA LEU A 82 8.04 -18.10 -13.84
C LEU A 82 8.72 -19.47 -13.95
N ILE A 83 8.65 -20.07 -15.14
CA ILE A 83 9.35 -21.31 -15.50
C ILE A 83 10.83 -21.22 -15.10
N LYS A 84 11.51 -20.16 -15.55
CA LYS A 84 12.91 -19.92 -15.19
C LYS A 84 13.10 -19.76 -13.68
N ARG A 85 12.27 -18.96 -12.98
CA ARG A 85 12.40 -18.73 -11.53
C ARG A 85 12.28 -20.00 -10.69
N ALA A 86 11.37 -20.90 -11.04
CA ALA A 86 11.18 -22.18 -10.36
C ALA A 86 12.37 -23.13 -10.58
N LEU A 87 12.80 -23.31 -11.83
CA LEU A 87 13.95 -24.17 -12.16
C LEU A 87 15.28 -23.57 -11.66
N ASP A 88 15.41 -22.25 -11.55
CA ASP A 88 16.57 -21.56 -10.98
C ASP A 88 16.61 -21.60 -9.44
N ALA A 89 15.49 -21.89 -8.76
CA ALA A 89 15.47 -22.30 -7.36
C ALA A 89 15.93 -23.76 -7.17
N GLY A 90 16.06 -24.52 -8.28
CA GLY A 90 16.46 -25.92 -8.30
C GLY A 90 15.30 -26.90 -8.13
N ALA A 91 14.10 -26.55 -8.60
CA ALA A 91 13.03 -27.53 -8.79
C ALA A 91 13.49 -28.64 -9.76
N HIS A 92 13.16 -29.89 -9.46
CA HIS A 92 13.46 -31.07 -10.28
C HIS A 92 12.51 -31.21 -11.48
N GLY A 93 11.40 -30.48 -11.46
CA GLY A 93 10.49 -30.30 -12.58
C GLY A 93 9.48 -29.19 -12.30
N ILE A 94 8.74 -28.81 -13.33
CA ILE A 94 7.65 -27.84 -13.26
C ILE A 94 6.34 -28.45 -13.77
N LEU A 95 5.24 -28.08 -13.12
CA LEU A 95 3.88 -28.33 -13.59
C LEU A 95 3.27 -27.01 -14.05
N VAL A 96 2.76 -26.97 -15.29
CA VAL A 96 2.20 -25.77 -15.89
C VAL A 96 0.69 -25.92 -16.08
N PRO A 97 -0.14 -25.03 -15.50
CA PRO A 97 -1.60 -25.09 -15.55
C PRO A 97 -2.17 -24.41 -16.80
N LEU A 98 -3.49 -24.54 -16.97
CA LEU A 98 -4.34 -23.78 -17.91
C LEU A 98 -3.91 -23.81 -19.39
N LEU A 99 -3.16 -24.84 -19.79
CA LEU A 99 -2.77 -25.09 -21.18
C LEU A 99 -4.00 -25.23 -22.09
N LYS A 100 -3.92 -24.76 -23.34
CA LYS A 100 -5.02 -24.83 -24.33
C LYS A 100 -4.59 -25.42 -25.68
N THR A 101 -3.33 -25.29 -26.07
CA THR A 101 -2.83 -25.61 -27.43
C THR A 101 -1.47 -26.30 -27.44
N ALA A 102 -1.19 -27.03 -28.53
CA ALA A 102 0.13 -27.62 -28.75
C ALA A 102 1.25 -26.59 -29.02
N GLN A 103 0.92 -25.32 -29.30
CA GLN A 103 1.92 -24.27 -29.48
C GLN A 103 2.42 -23.73 -28.14
N GLU A 104 1.52 -23.36 -27.22
CA GLU A 104 1.88 -23.03 -25.84
C GLU A 104 2.71 -24.16 -25.19
N ALA A 105 2.36 -25.41 -25.49
CA ALA A 105 3.07 -26.60 -25.03
C ALA A 105 4.53 -26.68 -25.56
N ARG A 106 4.79 -26.23 -26.79
CA ARG A 106 6.16 -26.06 -27.34
C ARG A 106 6.88 -24.87 -26.70
N ASP A 107 6.18 -23.77 -26.46
CA ASP A 107 6.75 -22.55 -25.89
C ASP A 107 7.16 -22.74 -24.42
N ILE A 108 6.42 -23.56 -23.66
CA ILE A 108 6.78 -24.04 -22.32
C ILE A 108 8.10 -24.85 -22.35
N VAL A 109 8.25 -25.78 -23.30
CA VAL A 109 9.50 -26.55 -23.45
C VAL A 109 10.67 -25.64 -23.83
N GLN A 110 10.46 -24.68 -24.73
CA GLN A 110 11.46 -23.65 -25.06
C GLN A 110 11.88 -22.84 -23.82
N ALA A 111 10.95 -22.47 -22.94
CA ALA A 111 11.27 -21.74 -21.71
C ALA A 111 11.97 -22.60 -20.63
N ALA A 112 11.71 -23.91 -20.60
CA ALA A 112 12.23 -24.83 -19.57
C ALA A 112 13.65 -25.34 -19.86
N LYS A 113 13.97 -25.61 -21.13
CA LYS A 113 15.23 -26.24 -21.56
C LYS A 113 16.28 -25.20 -22.02
N PHE A 114 17.56 -25.50 -21.83
CA PHE A 114 18.68 -24.70 -22.30
C PHE A 114 18.96 -24.89 -23.80
N PRO A 115 19.63 -23.93 -24.47
CA PRO A 115 20.09 -24.08 -25.85
C PRO A 115 20.94 -25.35 -26.04
N PRO A 116 20.81 -26.07 -27.17
CA PRO A 116 20.01 -25.74 -28.35
C PRO A 116 18.53 -26.18 -28.30
N MET A 117 18.10 -26.89 -27.24
CA MET A 117 16.73 -27.43 -27.15
C MET A 117 15.69 -26.37 -26.76
N GLY A 118 16.12 -25.31 -26.07
CA GLY A 118 15.27 -24.19 -25.68
C GLY A 118 16.06 -22.88 -25.56
N ILE A 119 15.43 -21.88 -24.93
CA ILE A 119 15.93 -20.50 -24.78
C ILE A 119 16.13 -20.10 -23.31
N ARG A 120 16.09 -21.05 -22.36
CA ARG A 120 16.32 -20.75 -20.94
C ARG A 120 17.69 -20.10 -20.73
N GLY A 121 17.72 -18.97 -20.02
CA GLY A 121 18.97 -18.31 -19.60
C GLY A 121 19.65 -19.05 -18.46
N PHE A 122 20.96 -19.30 -18.57
CA PHE A 122 21.78 -19.91 -17.52
C PHE A 122 22.39 -18.84 -16.59
N GLY A 123 22.58 -19.16 -15.31
CA GLY A 123 23.24 -18.25 -14.36
C GLY A 123 22.89 -18.40 -12.87
N SER A 124 21.91 -19.22 -12.47
CA SER A 124 21.62 -19.45 -11.05
C SER A 124 22.68 -20.35 -10.39
N PRO A 125 23.37 -19.91 -9.32
CA PRO A 125 24.27 -20.77 -8.57
C PRO A 125 23.53 -21.77 -7.66
N TYR A 126 22.26 -21.51 -7.32
CA TYR A 126 21.55 -22.22 -6.25
C TYR A 126 20.87 -23.53 -6.68
N ALA A 127 20.67 -23.71 -7.99
CA ALA A 127 19.95 -24.85 -8.54
C ALA A 127 20.74 -26.17 -8.44
N MET A 128 22.07 -26.10 -8.46
CA MET A 128 22.97 -27.26 -8.39
C MET A 128 22.90 -27.96 -7.02
N ASP A 129 22.87 -27.20 -5.93
CA ASP A 129 22.83 -27.65 -4.54
C ASP A 129 21.65 -28.59 -4.19
N ARG A 130 20.59 -28.60 -5.02
CA ARG A 130 19.40 -29.43 -4.80
C ARG A 130 19.62 -30.88 -5.24
N PHE A 131 20.58 -31.13 -6.12
CA PHE A 131 20.89 -32.45 -6.65
C PHE A 131 21.95 -33.19 -5.82
N ARG A 132 21.91 -34.52 -5.83
CA ARG A 132 22.89 -35.39 -5.18
C ARG A 132 23.42 -36.47 -6.14
N PRO A 133 24.75 -36.62 -6.33
CA PRO A 133 25.79 -35.66 -5.93
C PRO A 133 25.56 -34.28 -6.55
N ILE A 134 26.11 -33.23 -5.93
CA ILE A 134 26.00 -31.85 -6.42
C ILE A 134 26.85 -31.74 -7.69
N PRO A 135 26.27 -31.38 -8.86
CA PRO A 135 27.02 -31.20 -10.10
C PRO A 135 27.77 -29.86 -10.11
N THR A 136 28.85 -29.78 -10.87
CA THR A 136 29.46 -28.51 -11.28
C THR A 136 28.55 -27.73 -12.24
N SER A 137 28.86 -26.46 -12.50
CA SER A 137 28.08 -25.61 -13.41
C SER A 137 28.03 -26.13 -14.83
N ASP A 138 29.14 -26.68 -15.34
CA ASP A 138 29.21 -27.24 -16.69
C ASP A 138 28.44 -28.57 -16.78
N GLU A 139 28.57 -29.45 -15.78
CA GLU A 139 27.77 -30.66 -15.68
C GLU A 139 26.27 -30.35 -15.54
N TYR A 140 25.91 -29.28 -14.82
CA TYR A 140 24.53 -28.86 -14.70
C TYR A 140 23.98 -28.41 -16.05
N LEU A 141 24.68 -27.52 -16.75
CA LEU A 141 24.27 -27.02 -18.07
C LEU A 141 24.14 -28.16 -19.09
N GLN A 142 25.04 -29.14 -19.06
CA GLN A 142 25.00 -30.31 -19.96
C GLN A 142 23.87 -31.29 -19.62
N GLN A 143 23.58 -31.54 -18.35
CA GLN A 143 22.67 -32.63 -17.93
C GLN A 143 21.26 -32.16 -17.57
N ALA A 144 21.02 -30.85 -17.42
CA ALA A 144 19.73 -30.31 -16.98
C ALA A 144 18.58 -30.61 -17.95
N ASN A 145 18.81 -30.56 -19.26
CA ASN A 145 17.75 -30.79 -20.24
C ASN A 145 17.14 -32.19 -20.14
N ASP A 146 17.96 -33.20 -19.86
CA ASP A 146 17.55 -34.60 -19.70
C ASP A 146 17.09 -34.92 -18.27
N SER A 147 17.55 -34.15 -17.27
CA SER A 147 17.31 -34.42 -15.85
C SER A 147 16.11 -33.67 -15.26
N LEU A 148 15.67 -32.57 -15.89
CA LEU A 148 14.56 -31.71 -15.42
C LEU A 148 13.26 -32.03 -16.17
N LEU A 149 12.21 -32.38 -15.42
CA LEU A 149 10.92 -32.79 -15.96
C LEU A 149 10.02 -31.59 -16.30
N THR A 150 9.37 -31.65 -17.45
CA THR A 150 8.39 -30.65 -17.92
C THR A 150 7.01 -31.31 -17.94
N LEU A 151 6.14 -30.90 -17.03
CA LEU A 151 4.78 -31.41 -16.88
C LEU A 151 3.77 -30.34 -17.29
N VAL A 152 2.71 -30.71 -18.00
CA VAL A 152 1.62 -29.79 -18.37
C VAL A 152 0.27 -30.36 -17.96
N GLN A 153 -0.64 -29.50 -17.51
CA GLN A 153 -1.97 -29.90 -17.07
C GLN A 153 -2.96 -29.89 -18.24
N ILE A 154 -3.68 -31.01 -18.41
CA ILE A 154 -4.80 -31.15 -19.34
C ILE A 154 -6.09 -30.99 -18.53
N GLU A 155 -6.50 -29.73 -18.38
CA GLU A 155 -7.67 -29.34 -17.58
C GLU A 155 -8.57 -28.30 -18.24
N THR A 156 -8.26 -27.91 -19.48
CA THR A 156 -9.17 -27.10 -20.31
C THR A 156 -9.79 -27.98 -21.39
N ARG A 157 -11.02 -27.65 -21.82
CA ARG A 157 -11.67 -28.26 -22.99
C ARG A 157 -10.74 -28.19 -24.21
N SER A 158 -10.13 -27.03 -24.46
CA SER A 158 -9.19 -26.84 -25.57
C SER A 158 -7.99 -27.78 -25.51
N ALA A 159 -7.43 -28.07 -24.33
CA ALA A 159 -6.36 -29.05 -24.19
C ALA A 159 -6.83 -30.51 -24.32
N LEU A 160 -8.10 -30.81 -24.00
CA LEU A 160 -8.70 -32.14 -24.25
C LEU A 160 -8.99 -32.38 -25.74
N ASP A 161 -9.38 -31.32 -26.46
CA ASP A 161 -9.62 -31.31 -27.91
C ASP A 161 -8.30 -31.38 -28.69
N ASN A 162 -7.27 -30.63 -28.27
CA ASN A 162 -5.91 -30.64 -28.84
C ASN A 162 -4.98 -31.72 -28.22
N LEU A 163 -5.51 -32.64 -27.42
CA LEU A 163 -4.75 -33.57 -26.57
C LEU A 163 -3.71 -34.38 -27.36
N GLU A 164 -4.09 -34.93 -28.50
CA GLU A 164 -3.24 -35.73 -29.38
C GLU A 164 -2.06 -34.92 -29.96
N GLU A 165 -2.24 -33.62 -30.23
CA GLU A 165 -1.15 -32.74 -30.70
C GLU A 165 -0.24 -32.30 -29.56
N ILE A 166 -0.80 -31.99 -28.38
CA ILE A 166 -0.04 -31.65 -27.16
C ILE A 166 0.84 -32.86 -26.75
N ALA A 167 0.28 -34.07 -26.79
CA ALA A 167 0.99 -35.29 -26.48
C ALA A 167 2.14 -35.60 -27.45
N ALA A 168 2.07 -35.11 -28.69
CA ALA A 168 3.13 -35.27 -29.69
C ALA A 168 4.31 -34.30 -29.52
N VAL A 169 4.23 -33.31 -28.63
CA VAL A 169 5.30 -32.33 -28.42
C VAL A 169 6.52 -32.96 -27.74
N GLU A 170 7.69 -32.83 -28.36
CA GLU A 170 8.98 -33.26 -27.80
C GLU A 170 9.38 -32.37 -26.60
N GLY A 171 10.04 -32.96 -25.60
CA GLY A 171 10.48 -32.27 -24.38
C GLY A 171 9.42 -32.11 -23.28
N ILE A 172 8.14 -32.43 -23.53
CA ILE A 172 7.14 -32.69 -22.48
C ILE A 172 7.32 -34.12 -21.97
N ASP A 173 7.39 -34.28 -20.65
CA ASP A 173 7.64 -35.57 -19.98
C ASP A 173 6.35 -36.20 -19.45
N VAL A 174 5.46 -35.40 -18.84
CA VAL A 174 4.21 -35.85 -18.22
C VAL A 174 3.02 -35.00 -18.67
N LEU A 175 1.92 -35.66 -19.02
CA LEU A 175 0.60 -35.05 -19.16
C LEU A 175 -0.18 -35.29 -17.87
N PHE A 176 -0.50 -34.24 -17.12
CA PHE A 176 -1.15 -34.32 -15.82
C PHE A 176 -2.63 -33.97 -15.92
N VAL A 177 -3.51 -34.69 -15.25
CA VAL A 177 -4.95 -34.41 -15.25
C VAL A 177 -5.34 -33.63 -14.00
N GLY A 178 -5.84 -32.40 -14.21
CA GLY A 178 -6.54 -31.59 -13.20
C GLY A 178 -8.05 -31.84 -13.31
N PRO A 179 -8.65 -32.74 -12.51
CA PRO A 179 -9.99 -33.26 -12.79
C PRO A 179 -11.10 -32.28 -12.37
N PHE A 180 -10.82 -31.34 -11.46
CA PHE A 180 -11.77 -30.31 -11.06
C PHE A 180 -12.01 -29.32 -12.20
N ASP A 181 -10.93 -28.71 -12.71
CA ASP A 181 -11.02 -27.73 -13.79
C ASP A 181 -11.32 -28.36 -15.15
N LEU A 182 -10.87 -29.59 -15.40
CA LEU A 182 -11.35 -30.36 -16.54
C LEU A 182 -12.87 -30.54 -16.45
N GLY A 183 -13.39 -30.91 -15.28
CA GLY A 183 -14.82 -31.01 -15.00
C GLY A 183 -15.56 -29.70 -15.25
N ASN A 184 -15.05 -28.60 -14.71
CA ASN A 184 -15.60 -27.25 -14.92
C ASN A 184 -15.64 -26.90 -16.42
N SER A 185 -14.51 -27.05 -17.13
CA SER A 185 -14.34 -26.66 -18.53
C SER A 185 -15.15 -27.51 -19.52
N ILE A 186 -15.39 -28.79 -19.21
CA ILE A 186 -16.27 -29.64 -20.02
C ILE A 186 -17.77 -29.55 -19.64
N GLY A 187 -18.13 -28.90 -18.53
CA GLY A 187 -19.52 -28.77 -18.03
C GLY A 187 -19.97 -29.90 -17.09
N HIS A 188 -19.04 -30.72 -16.61
CA HIS A 188 -19.26 -31.85 -15.72
C HIS A 188 -18.48 -31.68 -14.40
N PRO A 189 -18.74 -30.60 -13.63
CA PRO A 189 -18.00 -30.28 -12.41
C PRO A 189 -18.15 -31.34 -11.32
N ILE A 190 -17.11 -31.48 -10.49
CA ILE A 190 -17.08 -32.40 -9.35
C ILE A 190 -17.81 -31.76 -8.16
N ILE A 191 -19.10 -32.07 -8.01
CA ILE A 191 -19.92 -31.61 -6.89
C ILE A 191 -20.01 -32.75 -5.86
N ASN A 192 -19.83 -32.42 -4.58
CA ASN A 192 -19.86 -33.37 -3.45
C ASN A 192 -18.95 -34.62 -3.64
N GLY A 193 -17.80 -34.44 -4.33
CA GLY A 193 -16.84 -35.50 -4.62
C GLY A 193 -17.24 -36.48 -5.75
N VAL A 194 -18.44 -36.34 -6.32
CA VAL A 194 -18.96 -37.21 -7.39
C VAL A 194 -18.35 -36.83 -8.74
N ILE A 195 -17.66 -37.79 -9.37
CA ILE A 195 -17.19 -37.66 -10.76
C ILE A 195 -18.26 -38.23 -11.70
N LYS A 196 -18.76 -37.42 -12.63
CA LYS A 196 -19.72 -37.85 -13.65
C LYS A 196 -19.05 -38.75 -14.71
N PRO A 197 -19.79 -39.63 -15.42
CA PRO A 197 -19.21 -40.57 -16.39
C PRO A 197 -18.36 -39.91 -17.47
N GLU A 198 -18.77 -38.74 -17.97
CA GLU A 198 -18.14 -38.03 -19.08
C GLU A 198 -16.77 -37.45 -18.68
N LEU A 199 -16.66 -36.95 -17.45
CA LEU A 199 -15.38 -36.56 -16.86
C LEU A 199 -14.48 -37.78 -16.61
N LYS A 200 -15.06 -38.91 -16.18
CA LYS A 200 -14.31 -40.17 -16.07
C LYS A 200 -13.76 -40.61 -17.44
N GLU A 201 -14.58 -40.60 -18.49
CA GLU A 201 -14.16 -40.91 -19.85
C GLU A 201 -13.05 -39.97 -20.36
N ALA A 202 -13.14 -38.66 -20.10
CA ALA A 202 -12.08 -37.71 -20.41
C ALA A 202 -10.76 -38.03 -19.68
N ILE A 203 -10.81 -38.34 -18.38
CA ILE A 203 -9.66 -38.77 -17.58
C ILE A 203 -8.97 -40.01 -18.19
N TYR A 204 -9.75 -41.02 -18.59
CA TYR A 204 -9.18 -42.23 -19.23
C TYR A 204 -8.76 -42.00 -20.70
N LYS A 205 -9.36 -41.06 -21.45
CA LYS A 205 -8.86 -40.61 -22.76
C LYS A 205 -7.43 -40.10 -22.60
N ILE A 206 -7.20 -39.19 -21.65
CA ILE A 206 -5.87 -38.59 -21.41
C ILE A 206 -4.83 -39.67 -21.06
N LEU A 207 -5.16 -40.62 -20.17
CA LEU A 207 -4.29 -41.76 -19.88
C LEU A 207 -3.95 -42.59 -21.13
N SER A 208 -4.93 -42.88 -21.99
CA SER A 208 -4.74 -43.69 -23.19
C SER A 208 -3.86 -42.99 -24.24
N VAL A 209 -4.06 -41.68 -24.46
CA VAL A 209 -3.30 -40.89 -25.44
C VAL A 209 -1.88 -40.64 -24.94
N SER A 210 -1.69 -40.33 -23.65
CA SER A 210 -0.37 -40.18 -23.03
C SER A 210 0.50 -41.40 -23.30
N ARG A 211 -0.01 -42.59 -22.94
CA ARG A 211 0.66 -43.88 -23.14
C ARG A 211 0.94 -44.16 -24.63
N LYS A 212 -0.02 -43.88 -25.52
CA LYS A 212 0.14 -44.03 -26.97
C LYS A 212 1.24 -43.13 -27.56
N ALA A 213 1.42 -41.94 -27.00
CA ALA A 213 2.48 -41.00 -27.37
C ALA A 213 3.82 -41.24 -26.64
N GLY A 214 3.93 -42.30 -25.83
CA GLY A 214 5.12 -42.58 -25.02
C GLY A 214 5.33 -41.62 -23.83
N LYS A 215 4.32 -40.80 -23.51
CA LYS A 215 4.32 -39.85 -22.40
C LYS A 215 3.83 -40.51 -21.10
N LYS A 216 4.33 -40.01 -19.98
CA LYS A 216 3.84 -40.38 -18.64
C LYS A 216 2.52 -39.69 -18.36
N CYS A 217 1.60 -40.34 -17.65
CA CYS A 217 0.33 -39.74 -17.27
C CYS A 217 0.27 -39.47 -15.76
N GLY A 218 -0.08 -38.25 -15.36
CA GLY A 218 -0.26 -37.85 -13.97
C GLY A 218 -1.71 -37.51 -13.63
N ILE A 219 -2.09 -37.55 -12.36
CA ILE A 219 -3.44 -37.15 -11.92
C ILE A 219 -3.49 -36.65 -10.47
N TYR A 220 -4.30 -35.60 -10.25
CA TYR A 220 -4.71 -35.18 -8.91
C TYR A 220 -5.80 -36.10 -8.36
N SER A 221 -5.60 -36.63 -7.14
CA SER A 221 -6.62 -37.39 -6.41
C SER A 221 -6.84 -36.81 -5.02
N GLY A 222 -8.09 -36.85 -4.53
CA GLY A 222 -8.47 -36.24 -3.24
C GLY A 222 -8.29 -37.13 -2.00
N SER A 223 -7.78 -38.36 -2.14
CA SER A 223 -7.57 -39.29 -1.02
C SER A 223 -6.70 -40.48 -1.45
N GLY A 224 -6.02 -41.14 -0.50
CA GLY A 224 -5.22 -42.34 -0.76
C GLY A 224 -6.01 -43.52 -1.37
N GLU A 225 -7.31 -43.61 -1.12
CA GLU A 225 -8.20 -44.62 -1.71
C GLU A 225 -8.36 -44.40 -3.23
N ARG A 226 -8.64 -43.14 -3.61
CA ARG A 226 -8.74 -42.74 -5.03
C ARG A 226 -7.37 -42.75 -5.71
N ALA A 227 -6.30 -42.45 -4.97
CA ALA A 227 -4.94 -42.67 -5.45
C ALA A 227 -4.73 -44.15 -5.82
N LYS A 228 -5.18 -45.09 -4.99
CA LYS A 228 -5.09 -46.53 -5.28
C LYS A 228 -5.86 -46.93 -6.54
N GLU A 229 -7.07 -46.40 -6.77
CA GLU A 229 -7.81 -46.61 -8.03
C GLU A 229 -7.02 -46.14 -9.26
N TYR A 230 -6.35 -44.97 -9.18
CA TYR A 230 -5.55 -44.44 -10.29
C TYR A 230 -4.20 -45.17 -10.47
N ILE A 231 -3.60 -45.69 -9.39
CA ILE A 231 -2.44 -46.60 -9.47
C ILE A 231 -2.83 -47.89 -10.19
N ASP A 232 -4.00 -48.47 -9.88
CA ASP A 232 -4.45 -49.73 -10.49
C ASP A 232 -4.95 -49.55 -11.94
N ALA A 233 -5.44 -48.36 -12.30
CA ALA A 233 -5.59 -47.92 -13.70
C ALA A 233 -4.23 -47.72 -14.41
N GLY A 234 -3.17 -47.46 -13.64
CA GLY A 234 -1.80 -47.31 -14.09
C GLY A 234 -1.41 -45.89 -14.54
N PHE A 235 -1.92 -44.86 -13.87
CA PHE A 235 -1.30 -43.54 -13.94
C PHE A 235 0.14 -43.60 -13.38
N ASP A 236 1.09 -42.93 -14.02
CA ASP A 236 2.52 -42.98 -13.65
C ASP A 236 2.86 -42.04 -12.47
N MET A 237 2.12 -40.95 -12.30
CA MET A 237 2.31 -39.95 -11.23
C MET A 237 0.98 -39.70 -10.51
N VAL A 238 0.87 -40.09 -9.24
CA VAL A 238 -0.41 -40.03 -8.52
C VAL A 238 -0.28 -39.21 -7.24
N HIS A 239 -1.08 -38.15 -7.16
CA HIS A 239 -1.23 -37.33 -5.96
C HIS A 239 -2.02 -38.06 -4.87
N VAL A 240 -1.51 -38.08 -3.65
CA VAL A 240 -2.10 -38.79 -2.50
C VAL A 240 -3.04 -37.89 -1.67
N GLY A 241 -2.71 -36.61 -1.52
CA GLY A 241 -3.49 -35.62 -0.77
C GLY A 241 -2.73 -34.31 -0.56
N THR A 242 -3.45 -33.25 -0.17
CA THR A 242 -2.86 -31.93 0.17
C THR A 242 -2.46 -31.90 1.65
N ASP A 243 -1.40 -31.16 1.98
CA ASP A 243 -1.01 -30.87 3.37
C ASP A 243 -2.17 -30.24 4.17
N HIS A 244 -2.85 -29.25 3.59
CA HIS A 244 -3.95 -28.51 4.20
C HIS A 244 -5.11 -29.42 4.60
N THR A 245 -5.65 -30.20 3.66
CA THR A 245 -6.82 -31.06 3.90
C THR A 245 -6.46 -32.27 4.78
N ILE A 246 -5.24 -32.83 4.66
CA ILE A 246 -4.78 -33.90 5.56
C ILE A 246 -4.67 -33.37 7.00
N LEU A 247 -4.13 -32.16 7.20
CA LEU A 247 -3.98 -31.56 8.52
C LEU A 247 -5.35 -31.23 9.15
N GLU A 248 -6.26 -30.64 8.38
CA GLU A 248 -7.64 -30.38 8.80
C GLU A 248 -8.36 -31.67 9.22
N GLN A 249 -8.31 -32.71 8.38
CA GLN A 249 -8.94 -34.00 8.67
C GLN A 249 -8.35 -34.67 9.91
N ALA A 250 -7.03 -34.62 10.08
CA ALA A 250 -6.34 -35.17 11.25
C ALA A 250 -6.71 -34.43 12.55
N MET A 251 -6.62 -33.10 12.57
CA MET A 251 -7.04 -32.29 13.72
C MET A 251 -8.51 -32.52 14.06
N SER A 252 -9.38 -32.53 13.05
CA SER A 252 -10.83 -32.75 13.21
C SER A 252 -11.16 -34.17 13.66
N LYS A 253 -10.33 -35.17 13.35
CA LYS A 253 -10.45 -36.54 13.85
C LYS A 253 -10.10 -36.60 15.34
N GLU A 254 -8.92 -36.11 15.73
CA GLU A 254 -8.48 -36.19 17.13
C GLU A 254 -9.39 -35.35 18.06
N MET A 255 -9.88 -34.19 17.59
CA MET A 255 -10.87 -33.41 18.34
C MET A 255 -12.23 -34.13 18.49
N ARG A 256 -12.69 -34.89 17.49
CA ARG A 256 -13.91 -35.72 17.61
C ARG A 256 -13.70 -36.86 18.61
N THR A 257 -12.56 -37.56 18.53
CA THR A 257 -12.18 -38.62 19.47
C THR A 257 -12.13 -38.09 20.91
N ALA A 258 -11.50 -36.93 21.14
CA ALA A 258 -11.44 -36.29 22.45
C ALA A 258 -12.81 -35.82 22.98
N GLN A 259 -13.75 -35.49 22.09
CA GLN A 259 -15.14 -35.18 22.44
C GLN A 259 -16.01 -36.44 22.68
N GLY A 260 -15.45 -37.65 22.63
CA GLY A 260 -16.20 -38.90 22.78
C GLY A 260 -17.18 -39.19 21.64
N LYS A 261 -17.03 -38.51 20.49
CA LYS A 261 -17.81 -38.78 19.28
C LYS A 261 -17.11 -39.91 18.51
N GLU A 262 -17.83 -40.98 18.20
CA GLU A 262 -17.25 -42.10 17.45
C GLU A 262 -16.68 -41.63 16.10
N VAL A 263 -15.53 -42.19 15.71
CA VAL A 263 -14.91 -41.92 14.42
C VAL A 263 -15.58 -42.76 13.34
N GLY A 264 -16.83 -42.42 13.04
CA GLY A 264 -17.46 -42.82 11.78
C GLY A 264 -16.70 -42.22 10.58
N PRO A 265 -16.88 -42.81 9.37
CA PRO A 265 -16.41 -42.17 8.14
C PRO A 265 -17.00 -40.75 8.04
N PRO A 266 -16.31 -39.80 7.39
CA PRO A 266 -16.82 -38.44 7.25
C PRO A 266 -18.14 -38.44 6.47
N GLU A 267 -19.24 -38.11 7.13
CA GLU A 267 -20.49 -37.85 6.41
C GLU A 267 -20.29 -36.63 5.49
N PRO A 268 -20.80 -36.66 4.25
CA PRO A 268 -20.83 -35.49 3.39
C PRO A 268 -21.65 -34.40 4.09
N SER A 269 -21.16 -33.16 4.05
CA SER A 269 -21.72 -32.04 4.81
C SER A 269 -23.21 -31.82 4.51
N SER A 270 -24.06 -32.33 5.39
CA SER A 270 -25.48 -31.99 5.41
C SER A 270 -25.65 -30.55 5.87
N THR A 271 -26.52 -29.81 5.19
CA THR A 271 -26.87 -28.43 5.57
C THR A 271 -27.49 -28.41 6.97
N PRO A 272 -27.32 -27.32 7.75
CA PRO A 272 -27.90 -27.25 9.09
C PRO A 272 -29.43 -27.24 9.01
N THR A 273 -30.05 -28.38 9.32
CA THR A 273 -31.50 -28.52 9.47
C THR A 273 -32.01 -27.53 10.53
N GLU A 274 -33.02 -26.73 10.19
CA GLU A 274 -33.53 -25.69 11.08
C GLU A 274 -34.05 -26.26 12.42
N ALA A 275 -33.37 -25.92 13.51
CA ALA A 275 -33.94 -26.05 14.85
C ALA A 275 -34.94 -24.90 15.06
N PRO A 276 -36.22 -25.17 15.40
CA PRO A 276 -37.28 -24.16 15.34
C PRO A 276 -37.16 -23.10 16.44
N LEU A 277 -36.67 -21.92 16.06
CA LEU A 277 -36.67 -20.72 16.90
C LEU A 277 -38.10 -20.23 17.16
N LYS A 278 -38.60 -20.49 18.37
CA LYS A 278 -39.84 -19.89 18.89
C LYS A 278 -39.74 -18.37 18.88
N ARG A 279 -40.47 -17.70 17.98
CA ARG A 279 -40.75 -16.26 18.05
C ARG A 279 -42.08 -16.02 18.81
N PRO A 280 -42.20 -14.96 19.62
CA PRO A 280 -43.45 -14.61 20.30
C PRO A 280 -44.51 -14.06 19.35
N HIS A 281 -45.77 -14.02 19.81
CA HIS A 281 -46.91 -13.50 19.04
C HIS A 281 -46.83 -11.99 18.77
N ASN A 282 -47.11 -11.61 17.51
CA ASN A 282 -48.21 -10.74 17.09
C ASN A 282 -48.30 -10.86 15.56
N GLU A 283 -49.38 -11.40 15.01
CA GLU A 283 -50.61 -10.66 14.69
C GLU A 283 -50.38 -9.43 13.80
N LEU A 284 -50.52 -9.59 12.47
CA LEU A 284 -51.74 -9.16 11.76
C LEU A 284 -51.75 -9.54 10.26
N PHE A 285 -52.97 -9.74 9.73
CA PHE A 285 -53.35 -10.02 8.33
C PHE A 285 -52.90 -11.33 7.66
N ARG A 286 -53.74 -11.80 6.72
CA ARG A 286 -53.66 -13.10 6.04
C ARG A 286 -53.30 -12.92 4.54
N PRO A 287 -52.63 -13.90 3.91
CA PRO A 287 -52.67 -14.08 2.45
C PRO A 287 -53.96 -14.79 2.02
N ASP A 288 -54.20 -14.88 0.72
CA ASP A 288 -55.21 -15.80 0.15
C ASP A 288 -54.83 -16.25 -1.28
N VAL A 289 -55.44 -17.35 -1.73
CA VAL A 289 -55.32 -18.01 -3.06
C VAL A 289 -53.97 -18.70 -3.38
N THR A 290 -53.91 -20.00 -3.07
CA THR A 290 -53.05 -21.00 -3.74
C THR A 290 -53.70 -21.46 -5.05
N VAL A 291 -52.90 -21.86 -6.06
CA VAL A 291 -53.38 -22.74 -7.15
C VAL A 291 -52.36 -23.86 -7.39
N HIS A 292 -52.86 -25.09 -7.60
CA HIS A 292 -52.04 -26.29 -7.80
C HIS A 292 -51.60 -26.49 -9.26
N LEU A 293 -50.56 -27.30 -9.45
CA LEU A 293 -50.23 -27.99 -10.70
C LEU A 293 -50.13 -29.49 -10.42
N GLU A 294 -50.72 -30.32 -11.29
CA GLU A 294 -50.59 -31.77 -11.31
C GLU A 294 -50.13 -32.21 -12.71
N THR A 295 -49.30 -33.27 -12.76
CA THR A 295 -49.15 -34.31 -13.81
C THR A 295 -48.97 -33.91 -15.31
N ASP A 296 -48.35 -34.70 -16.19
CA ASP A 296 -47.94 -36.11 -16.15
C ASP A 296 -46.76 -36.42 -17.10
N LEU A 297 -46.31 -37.68 -17.17
CA LEU A 297 -45.22 -38.16 -18.04
C LEU A 297 -45.66 -39.19 -19.11
N SER A 298 -45.24 -39.03 -20.37
CA SER A 298 -45.09 -40.13 -21.34
C SER A 298 -44.23 -39.77 -22.57
N SER A 299 -43.63 -40.80 -23.20
CA SER A 299 -42.62 -40.75 -24.28
C SER A 299 -43.22 -41.31 -25.62
N PRO A 300 -42.48 -41.58 -26.73
CA PRO A 300 -41.07 -41.30 -27.07
C PRO A 300 -40.78 -40.81 -28.53
N SER A 301 -39.51 -40.50 -28.82
CA SER A 301 -38.79 -40.67 -30.12
C SER A 301 -39.30 -40.04 -31.43
N GLN A 302 -38.53 -39.09 -31.97
CA GLN A 302 -38.20 -39.03 -33.42
C GLN A 302 -36.93 -38.20 -33.69
N HIS A 303 -36.16 -38.57 -34.73
CA HIS A 303 -34.95 -37.84 -35.17
C HIS A 303 -35.29 -36.69 -36.12
N LEU A 304 -34.67 -35.53 -35.90
CA LEU A 304 -34.33 -34.56 -36.96
C LEU A 304 -33.10 -33.73 -36.53
N ASN A 305 -32.31 -33.27 -37.49
CA ASN A 305 -31.05 -32.55 -37.24
C ASN A 305 -31.24 -31.02 -37.24
N TYR A 306 -30.17 -30.33 -36.83
CA TYR A 306 -29.91 -28.88 -36.92
C TYR A 306 -30.46 -27.95 -35.80
N SER A 307 -29.51 -27.60 -34.92
CA SER A 307 -29.17 -26.20 -34.61
C SER A 307 -30.20 -25.31 -33.90
N GLN A 308 -30.30 -25.47 -32.58
CA GLN A 308 -30.33 -24.30 -31.69
C GLN A 308 -29.41 -24.51 -30.48
N GLY A 309 -28.42 -23.63 -30.33
CA GLY A 309 -27.73 -23.39 -29.07
C GLY A 309 -28.10 -22.00 -28.58
N ASN A 310 -28.56 -21.87 -27.33
CA ASN A 310 -28.86 -20.58 -26.72
C ASN A 310 -27.61 -20.08 -25.97
N PRO A 311 -27.13 -18.84 -26.15
CA PRO A 311 -25.78 -18.45 -25.79
C PRO A 311 -25.64 -17.92 -24.35
N GLN A 312 -24.42 -17.99 -23.81
CA GLN A 312 -23.98 -17.17 -22.68
C GLN A 312 -23.28 -15.89 -23.19
N SER A 313 -23.48 -14.79 -22.47
CA SER A 313 -22.60 -13.59 -22.40
C SER A 313 -21.97 -13.02 -23.70
N PRO A 314 -22.67 -12.16 -24.48
CA PRO A 314 -22.13 -11.59 -25.74
C PRO A 314 -21.22 -10.34 -25.61
N ILE A 315 -21.03 -9.78 -24.41
CA ILE A 315 -20.53 -8.39 -24.28
C ILE A 315 -18.99 -8.28 -24.19
N MET A 316 -18.33 -9.20 -23.47
CA MET A 316 -16.87 -9.13 -23.24
C MET A 316 -16.04 -9.52 -24.46
N ASP A 317 -16.36 -10.63 -25.14
CA ASP A 317 -15.70 -11.00 -26.41
C ASP A 317 -15.82 -9.88 -27.45
N GLY A 318 -16.97 -9.19 -27.47
CA GLY A 318 -17.21 -8.04 -28.31
C GLY A 318 -16.30 -6.83 -28.05
N LEU A 319 -15.58 -6.74 -26.92
CA LEU A 319 -14.59 -5.68 -26.67
C LEU A 319 -13.30 -5.92 -27.47
N ASP A 320 -12.77 -7.14 -27.47
CA ASP A 320 -11.55 -7.51 -28.20
C ASP A 320 -11.82 -7.76 -29.70
N GLU A 321 -13.07 -8.03 -30.08
CA GLU A 321 -13.50 -7.93 -31.47
C GLU A 321 -13.54 -6.46 -31.94
N PHE A 322 -14.09 -5.55 -31.13
CA PHE A 322 -14.12 -4.12 -31.47
C PHE A 322 -12.72 -3.48 -31.52
N GLU A 323 -11.78 -3.91 -30.68
CA GLU A 323 -10.37 -3.48 -30.78
C GLU A 323 -9.78 -3.81 -32.17
N LYS A 324 -10.14 -4.97 -32.74
CA LYS A 324 -9.74 -5.38 -34.10
C LYS A 324 -10.46 -4.60 -35.20
N THR A 325 -11.77 -4.37 -35.08
CA THR A 325 -12.52 -3.61 -36.10
C THR A 325 -12.15 -2.13 -36.12
N LEU A 326 -11.94 -1.51 -34.95
CA LEU A 326 -11.45 -0.13 -34.84
C LEU A 326 -10.05 0.03 -35.46
N ALA A 327 -9.15 -0.92 -35.19
CA ALA A 327 -7.81 -0.92 -35.79
C ALA A 327 -7.87 -1.12 -37.32
N ALA A 328 -8.79 -1.95 -37.82
CA ALA A 328 -9.00 -2.16 -39.25
C ALA A 328 -9.59 -0.91 -39.94
N ASP A 329 -10.63 -0.30 -39.38
CA ASP A 329 -11.26 0.92 -39.90
C ASP A 329 -10.28 2.09 -39.89
N LYS A 330 -9.55 2.34 -38.78
CA LYS A 330 -8.49 3.37 -38.75
C LYS A 330 -7.41 3.12 -39.81
N ALA A 331 -7.00 1.87 -40.01
CA ALA A 331 -6.05 1.50 -41.07
C ALA A 331 -6.64 1.65 -42.50
N GLU A 332 -7.95 1.50 -42.68
CA GLU A 332 -8.65 1.74 -43.95
C GLU A 332 -8.80 3.24 -44.24
N ARG A 333 -9.17 4.06 -43.24
CA ARG A 333 -9.20 5.53 -43.34
C ARG A 333 -7.82 6.09 -43.69
N GLU A 334 -6.75 5.69 -42.98
CA GLU A 334 -5.39 6.10 -43.35
C GLU A 334 -4.99 5.61 -44.76
N ARG A 335 -5.58 4.52 -45.29
CA ARG A 335 -5.33 4.07 -46.68
C ARG A 335 -6.11 4.92 -47.68
N ALA A 336 -7.34 5.33 -47.36
CA ALA A 336 -8.15 6.24 -48.17
C ALA A 336 -7.51 7.63 -48.27
N GLU A 337 -7.08 8.21 -47.14
CA GLU A 337 -6.34 9.47 -47.10
C GLU A 337 -5.05 9.39 -47.93
N ARG A 338 -4.24 8.34 -47.73
CA ARG A 338 -3.02 8.11 -48.53
C ARG A 338 -3.31 7.74 -50.00
N HIS A 339 -4.55 7.46 -50.38
CA HIS A 339 -4.99 7.28 -51.76
C HIS A 339 -5.43 8.62 -52.40
N ASP A 340 -6.16 9.46 -51.67
CA ASP A 340 -6.55 10.78 -52.16
C ASP A 340 -5.38 11.78 -52.12
N GLU A 341 -4.44 11.70 -51.18
CA GLU A 341 -3.11 12.36 -51.28
C GLU A 341 -2.42 12.00 -52.61
N LYS A 342 -2.46 10.72 -53.01
CA LYS A 342 -1.87 10.26 -54.28
C LYS A 342 -2.66 10.74 -55.50
N ARG A 343 -3.98 10.94 -55.40
CA ARG A 343 -4.77 11.63 -56.44
C ARG A 343 -4.41 13.10 -56.54
N HIS A 344 -4.34 13.83 -55.42
CA HIS A 344 -3.95 15.24 -55.42
C HIS A 344 -2.51 15.46 -55.94
N ARG A 345 -1.57 14.59 -55.59
CA ARG A 345 -0.22 14.60 -56.19
C ARG A 345 -0.23 14.30 -57.69
N LYS A 346 -1.03 13.34 -58.16
CA LYS A 346 -1.21 13.09 -59.62
C LYS A 346 -1.80 14.32 -60.34
N HIS A 347 -2.81 14.97 -59.79
CA HIS A 347 -3.39 16.18 -60.38
C HIS A 347 -2.40 17.36 -60.44
N ARG A 348 -1.51 17.52 -59.45
CA ARG A 348 -0.43 18.52 -59.53
C ARG A 348 0.63 18.25 -60.61
N HIS A 349 0.86 16.98 -60.99
CA HIS A 349 1.86 16.65 -62.00
C HIS A 349 1.43 16.89 -63.45
N HIS A 350 0.13 17.07 -63.74
CA HIS A 350 -0.36 17.22 -65.12
C HIS A 350 -0.25 18.64 -65.73
N HIS A 351 0.34 19.61 -65.04
CA HIS A 351 0.45 21.01 -65.53
C HIS A 351 1.88 21.59 -65.60
N ARG A 352 2.94 20.77 -65.45
CA ARG A 352 4.34 21.18 -65.72
C ARG A 352 5.21 20.04 -66.25
N HIS A 353 5.15 19.78 -67.55
CA HIS A 353 6.24 20.10 -68.47
C HIS A 353 5.86 19.77 -69.91
N ASP A 354 5.66 20.80 -70.70
CA ASP A 354 5.96 20.77 -72.14
C ASP A 354 7.33 21.44 -72.32
N SER A 355 8.08 21.08 -73.36
CA SER A 355 9.54 21.22 -73.48
C SER A 355 10.36 20.49 -72.38
N GLU A 356 11.53 19.92 -72.63
CA GLU A 356 12.36 19.97 -73.85
C GLU A 356 13.18 18.68 -74.05
N LYS A 357 13.63 18.41 -75.28
CA LYS A 357 14.65 17.39 -75.60
C LYS A 357 15.93 18.08 -76.03
N ASP A 358 17.10 17.69 -75.50
CA ASP A 358 18.20 17.16 -76.34
C ASP A 358 19.50 16.78 -75.58
N ARG A 359 20.24 15.85 -76.21
CA ARG A 359 21.71 15.63 -76.19
C ARG A 359 22.43 15.01 -74.99
N GLU A 360 23.01 13.84 -75.28
CA GLU A 360 24.18 13.24 -74.61
C GLU A 360 25.50 13.84 -75.15
N ARG A 361 26.61 13.65 -74.38
CA ARG A 361 28.07 13.61 -74.69
C ARG A 361 28.87 14.29 -73.56
N ASP A 362 30.11 13.92 -73.22
CA ASP A 362 31.08 12.88 -73.64
C ASP A 362 31.72 12.33 -72.32
N ARG A 363 32.00 11.03 -72.10
CA ARG A 363 33.07 10.13 -72.61
C ARG A 363 34.37 10.14 -71.76
N ASP A 364 34.94 8.93 -71.53
CA ASP A 364 36.29 8.60 -70.98
C ASP A 364 36.59 9.01 -69.51
N GLY A 365 37.41 8.29 -68.71
CA GLY A 365 38.03 6.96 -68.84
C GLY A 365 39.01 6.61 -67.69
N ASP A 366 39.04 5.33 -67.25
CA ASP A 366 40.02 4.66 -66.34
C ASP A 366 40.35 5.25 -64.93
N GLY A 367 41.07 4.51 -64.06
CA GLY A 367 41.67 5.07 -62.82
C GLY A 367 41.72 4.22 -61.51
N HIS A 368 42.24 3.00 -61.54
CA HIS A 368 42.41 2.07 -60.41
C HIS A 368 42.87 2.58 -58.99
N ARG A 369 42.13 2.10 -57.96
CA ARG A 369 42.61 1.39 -56.71
C ARG A 369 43.26 2.12 -55.50
N HIS A 370 42.99 1.49 -54.32
CA HIS A 370 43.80 1.43 -53.08
C HIS A 370 43.87 2.67 -52.14
N ARG A 371 44.21 2.54 -50.84
CA ARG A 371 43.77 1.59 -49.77
C ARG A 371 44.23 2.10 -48.38
N HIS A 372 43.41 1.90 -47.33
CA HIS A 372 43.79 1.83 -45.90
C HIS A 372 44.30 3.06 -45.08
N ARG A 373 43.53 3.34 -44.01
CA ARG A 373 43.91 3.40 -42.56
C ARG A 373 44.63 4.62 -41.93
N ARG A 374 43.88 5.18 -40.95
CA ARG A 374 44.21 5.40 -39.51
C ARG A 374 44.88 6.72 -39.03
N ARG A 375 44.09 7.39 -38.17
CA ARG A 375 44.39 7.97 -36.83
C ARG A 375 45.37 9.15 -36.68
N HIS A 376 44.91 10.12 -35.87
CA HIS A 376 45.66 10.97 -34.91
C HIS A 376 46.71 11.94 -35.53
N GLU A 377 46.96 13.12 -34.97
CA GLU A 377 46.24 13.93 -33.97
C GLU A 377 46.62 15.41 -34.21
N ASP A 378 45.72 16.31 -33.82
CA ASP A 378 45.96 17.67 -33.30
C ASP A 378 46.77 18.75 -34.06
N ASP A 379 46.50 19.96 -33.58
CA ASP A 379 47.25 21.22 -33.60
C ASP A 379 47.52 22.06 -34.88
N ASP A 380 46.94 23.26 -34.77
CA ASP A 380 47.56 24.59 -34.93
C ASP A 380 47.40 25.43 -36.22
N ASP A 381 46.69 26.55 -35.99
CA ASP A 381 46.97 27.93 -36.40
C ASP A 381 47.10 28.30 -37.91
N GLY A 382 47.21 29.62 -38.21
CA GLY A 382 47.79 30.04 -39.49
C GLY A 382 47.08 31.08 -40.39
N HIS A 383 46.11 31.84 -39.89
CA HIS A 383 45.86 33.25 -40.30
C HIS A 383 45.53 33.65 -41.79
N ARG A 384 44.42 34.41 -41.94
CA ARG A 384 44.30 35.73 -42.68
C ARG A 384 44.51 35.76 -44.23
N GLN A 385 43.91 36.67 -45.03
CA GLN A 385 42.83 37.67 -44.86
C GLN A 385 42.41 38.25 -46.24
N LYS A 386 41.13 38.65 -46.40
CA LYS A 386 40.64 40.01 -46.78
C LYS A 386 39.14 39.95 -47.17
N ARG A 387 38.23 40.60 -46.40
CA ARG A 387 37.58 41.92 -46.65
C ARG A 387 36.52 41.87 -47.79
N SER A 388 35.34 42.51 -47.69
CA SER A 388 34.97 43.71 -46.91
C SER A 388 33.45 43.95 -46.65
N ARG A 389 33.11 44.53 -45.47
CA ARG A 389 31.98 45.48 -45.18
C ARG A 389 30.52 44.98 -45.35
N HIS A 390 29.48 45.41 -44.61
CA HIS A 390 29.23 46.19 -43.37
C HIS A 390 27.85 45.69 -42.82
N SER A 391 27.35 45.87 -41.59
CA SER A 391 27.36 47.05 -40.70
C SER A 391 26.95 46.73 -39.24
N ARG A 392 27.82 47.09 -38.27
CA ARG A 392 27.56 47.58 -36.90
C ARG A 392 26.73 46.76 -35.88
N ASP A 393 27.46 46.31 -34.85
CA ASP A 393 27.03 46.15 -33.45
C ASP A 393 27.97 46.98 -32.53
N ASP A 394 27.60 47.12 -31.25
CA ASP A 394 28.35 47.35 -29.99
C ASP A 394 29.63 48.24 -29.86
N ASP A 395 29.71 48.88 -28.67
CA ASP A 395 30.86 49.42 -27.94
C ASP A 395 30.52 49.34 -26.42
N ASP A 396 31.36 48.97 -25.44
CA ASP A 396 32.67 48.27 -25.46
C ASP A 396 32.98 47.69 -24.05
N ASP A 397 34.09 46.95 -23.92
CA ASP A 397 34.49 46.06 -22.80
C ASP A 397 35.12 46.74 -21.55
N ALA A 398 35.16 46.04 -20.40
CA ALA A 398 36.06 46.37 -19.26
C ALA A 398 36.29 45.21 -18.26
N HIS A 399 37.41 44.49 -18.43
CA HIS A 399 37.83 43.33 -17.62
C HIS A 399 38.23 43.56 -16.13
N ARG A 400 38.37 42.41 -15.41
CA ARG A 400 39.33 42.03 -14.32
C ARG A 400 38.88 42.03 -12.84
N SER A 401 38.50 40.83 -12.37
CA SER A 401 39.31 39.91 -11.52
C SER A 401 39.84 40.33 -10.12
N ARG A 402 39.71 39.36 -9.18
CA ARG A 402 40.42 39.11 -7.90
C ARG A 402 39.87 39.62 -6.54
N HIS A 403 39.56 38.60 -5.71
CA HIS A 403 39.92 38.42 -4.30
C HIS A 403 39.11 39.05 -3.12
N ARG A 404 38.36 38.13 -2.48
CA ARG A 404 38.45 37.69 -1.05
C ARG A 404 37.86 38.55 0.08
N HIS A 405 37.24 37.81 1.01
CA HIS A 405 36.73 38.19 2.34
C HIS A 405 35.54 39.18 2.39
N GLY A 406 34.60 39.04 3.31
CA GLY A 406 34.42 38.00 4.33
C GLY A 406 33.30 38.32 5.33
N ASP A 407 33.01 37.37 6.23
CA ASP A 407 32.18 37.46 7.46
C ASP A 407 31.16 38.61 7.59
N ASP A 408 29.87 38.28 7.74
CA ASP A 408 28.91 39.20 8.36
C ASP A 408 28.15 38.52 9.52
N ARG A 409 28.50 38.93 10.74
CA ARG A 409 27.86 38.50 12.00
C ARG A 409 27.65 39.70 12.93
N HIS A 410 26.39 39.94 13.30
CA HIS A 410 25.96 40.63 14.54
C HIS A 410 26.60 41.99 14.90
N ARG A 411 25.87 43.09 14.65
CA ARG A 411 25.47 44.19 15.58
C ARG A 411 24.50 45.12 14.83
N LYS A 412 23.49 45.82 15.39
CA LYS A 412 23.06 46.20 16.76
C LYS A 412 23.60 47.54 17.33
N SER A 413 23.08 48.66 16.83
CA SER A 413 22.88 49.97 17.52
C SER A 413 21.91 50.85 16.67
N THR A 414 20.95 51.62 17.22
CA THR A 414 20.94 53.09 17.48
C THR A 414 21.31 53.98 16.26
N ASP A 415 20.75 55.18 15.99
CA ASP A 415 19.86 56.13 16.73
C ASP A 415 19.20 57.13 15.69
N ALA A 416 18.40 58.19 15.92
CA ALA A 416 17.83 58.87 17.11
C ALA A 416 16.44 59.57 16.83
N LYS A 417 16.39 60.90 16.64
CA LYS A 417 15.20 61.80 16.46
C LYS A 417 15.54 63.02 15.58
N GLU A 418 14.52 63.64 14.97
CA GLU A 418 14.16 65.09 14.95
C GLU A 418 12.83 65.21 14.14
N ASP A 419 11.68 65.76 14.55
CA ASP A 419 11.18 66.86 15.41
C ASP A 419 10.79 68.17 14.66
N LEU A 420 9.47 68.28 14.32
CA LEU A 420 8.64 69.50 14.25
C LEU A 420 8.80 70.46 13.02
N PRO A 421 7.85 71.40 12.70
CA PRO A 421 6.84 72.05 13.56
C PRO A 421 5.36 72.11 13.06
N ILE A 422 4.53 72.80 13.85
CA ILE A 422 3.06 72.98 13.76
C ILE A 422 2.72 74.49 13.89
N PRO A 423 1.61 74.99 13.29
CA PRO A 423 0.83 76.13 13.79
C PRO A 423 -0.57 75.67 14.31
N ASP A 424 -1.09 76.05 15.49
CA ASP A 424 -1.34 77.38 16.14
C ASP A 424 -2.43 78.20 15.40
N GLU A 425 -3.48 78.77 16.02
CA GLU A 425 -3.97 78.94 17.42
C GLU A 425 -5.52 78.69 17.46
N GLU A 426 -6.33 78.76 18.53
CA GLU A 426 -6.27 79.23 19.94
C GLU A 426 -6.77 78.09 20.92
N LYS A 427 -6.83 78.15 22.27
CA LYS A 427 -6.90 79.19 23.34
C LYS A 427 -8.32 79.80 23.55
N THR A 428 -8.83 80.18 24.74
CA THR A 428 -8.37 80.34 26.16
C THR A 428 -9.58 80.11 27.14
N PRO A 429 -9.47 80.23 28.50
CA PRO A 429 -8.44 79.76 29.44
C PRO A 429 -8.94 79.18 30.81
N ASN A 430 -8.04 78.48 31.53
CA ASN A 430 -7.86 78.44 33.01
C ASN A 430 -9.02 78.13 33.99
N LYS A 431 -8.91 76.99 34.70
CA LYS A 431 -8.35 76.94 36.09
C LYS A 431 -8.24 75.50 36.66
N ASP A 432 -7.05 75.16 37.15
CA ASP A 432 -6.74 74.08 38.11
C ASP A 432 -6.59 74.70 39.54
N PRO A 433 -6.45 73.96 40.67
CA PRO A 433 -5.95 72.57 40.79
C PRO A 433 -6.60 71.65 41.89
N VAL A 434 -6.01 70.44 42.00
CA VAL A 434 -5.95 69.50 43.15
C VAL A 434 -7.09 68.46 43.34
N ASP A 435 -6.63 67.25 43.65
CA ASP A 435 -7.27 66.06 44.23
C ASP A 435 -8.39 65.30 43.50
N ARG A 436 -8.26 63.97 43.52
CA ARG A 436 -9.29 63.00 43.10
C ARG A 436 -9.35 61.83 44.08
N SER A 437 -10.35 61.85 44.95
CA SER A 437 -10.85 60.65 45.59
C SER A 437 -12.38 60.68 45.73
N LYS A 438 -12.99 59.49 45.69
CA LYS A 438 -14.45 59.21 45.74
C LYS A 438 -15.25 59.62 44.51
N SER A 439 -16.01 58.66 43.98
CA SER A 439 -17.01 58.83 42.93
C SER A 439 -18.37 59.16 43.54
N ILE A 440 -19.12 60.08 42.90
CA ILE A 440 -20.49 60.46 43.28
C ILE A 440 -21.47 59.88 42.25
N GLN A 441 -22.65 59.45 42.71
CA GLN A 441 -23.72 58.89 41.89
C GLN A 441 -24.57 59.98 41.20
N ARG A 442 -25.57 59.59 40.41
CA ARG A 442 -26.49 60.50 39.71
C ARG A 442 -27.87 60.43 40.37
N ASP A 443 -28.46 61.58 40.69
CA ASP A 443 -29.66 61.65 41.54
C ASP A 443 -30.99 61.28 40.85
N SER A 444 -31.91 60.78 41.68
CA SER A 444 -33.16 60.07 41.35
C SER A 444 -34.27 60.89 40.67
N TRP A 445 -33.99 62.07 40.12
CA TRP A 445 -35.01 62.98 39.57
C TRP A 445 -35.12 63.00 38.04
N MET A 446 -34.16 62.40 37.31
CA MET A 446 -34.19 62.28 35.84
C MET A 446 -34.78 60.95 35.34
N THR A 447 -35.60 60.29 36.17
CA THR A 447 -36.40 59.12 35.81
C THR A 447 -37.83 59.29 36.34
N ALA A 448 -38.74 59.73 35.47
CA ALA A 448 -40.17 59.84 35.76
C ALA A 448 -40.95 58.61 35.21
N PRO A 449 -42.11 58.23 35.77
CA PRO A 449 -42.56 56.83 35.70
C PRO A 449 -43.88 56.59 34.93
N SER A 450 -43.98 55.41 34.29
CA SER A 450 -45.24 54.78 33.85
C SER A 450 -45.01 53.27 33.69
N ILE A 451 -45.56 52.44 34.59
CA ILE A 451 -46.80 51.66 34.40
C ILE A 451 -46.56 50.37 33.58
N ASP A 452 -46.72 49.22 34.23
CA ASP A 452 -46.91 47.92 33.58
C ASP A 452 -48.24 47.86 32.83
N VAL A 453 -48.26 47.22 31.65
CA VAL A 453 -49.14 46.07 31.33
C VAL A 453 -48.86 45.58 29.90
N GLU A 454 -49.10 44.29 29.70
CA GLU A 454 -48.85 43.46 28.52
C GLU A 454 -49.42 43.99 27.18
N TYR A 455 -48.84 43.53 26.06
CA TYR A 455 -49.60 42.66 25.16
C TYR A 455 -48.74 41.68 24.34
N VAL A 456 -48.64 40.45 24.86
CA VAL A 456 -48.63 39.14 24.16
C VAL A 456 -47.99 39.02 22.76
N ASN A 457 -46.96 38.15 22.62
CA ASN A 457 -46.98 37.13 21.55
C ASN A 457 -46.10 35.87 21.79
N ARG A 458 -46.77 34.81 22.26
CA ARG A 458 -46.49 33.36 22.13
C ARG A 458 -45.20 32.75 22.76
N PRO A 459 -45.20 31.43 23.08
CA PRO A 459 -44.19 30.81 23.94
C PRO A 459 -43.26 29.81 23.25
N ASP A 460 -42.01 29.74 23.71
CA ASP A 460 -41.10 28.63 23.41
C ASP A 460 -41.48 27.35 24.17
N LYS A 461 -41.51 26.23 23.44
CA LYS A 461 -41.64 24.88 24.02
C LYS A 461 -40.26 24.31 24.33
N ASN A 462 -39.79 24.49 25.57
CA ASN A 462 -39.21 23.44 26.41
C ASN A 462 -38.58 24.02 27.69
N LYS A 463 -39.32 23.93 28.80
CA LYS A 463 -38.71 23.85 30.14
C LYS A 463 -39.06 22.49 30.72
N SER A 464 -38.06 21.67 30.96
CA SER A 464 -38.23 20.40 31.67
C SER A 464 -38.75 20.65 33.10
N PRO A 465 -39.59 19.75 33.67
CA PRO A 465 -39.93 19.82 35.08
C PRO A 465 -38.67 19.71 35.96
N PRO A 466 -38.66 20.30 37.17
CA PRO A 466 -37.61 20.01 38.14
C PRO A 466 -37.63 18.50 38.48
N PRO A 467 -36.46 17.88 38.75
CA PRO A 467 -36.39 16.46 39.04
C PRO A 467 -37.20 16.10 40.29
N LYS A 468 -37.90 14.96 40.24
CA LYS A 468 -38.54 14.41 41.44
C LYS A 468 -37.45 13.92 42.41
N PRO A 469 -37.53 14.19 43.71
CA PRO A 469 -36.60 13.63 44.68
C PRO A 469 -36.76 12.11 44.75
N GLU A 470 -35.64 11.38 44.84
CA GLU A 470 -35.65 9.93 44.91
C GLU A 470 -36.17 9.40 46.27
N PRO A 471 -36.86 8.24 46.29
CA PRO A 471 -37.39 7.67 47.53
C PRO A 471 -36.28 7.06 48.39
N LYS A 472 -35.95 7.72 49.51
CA LYS A 472 -35.01 7.19 50.52
C LYS A 472 -35.44 5.81 51.03
N ARG A 473 -34.51 4.86 51.10
CA ARG A 473 -34.76 3.46 51.47
C ARG A 473 -34.71 3.30 53.00
N VAL A 474 -35.72 2.63 53.56
CA VAL A 474 -35.86 2.44 55.02
C VAL A 474 -35.03 1.23 55.48
N VAL A 475 -33.91 1.50 56.15
CA VAL A 475 -32.98 0.49 56.68
C VAL A 475 -33.56 -0.23 57.90
N SER A 476 -33.46 -1.56 57.93
CA SER A 476 -33.87 -2.39 59.07
C SER A 476 -32.74 -2.58 60.08
N LYS A 477 -33.06 -2.69 61.38
CA LYS A 477 -32.08 -2.92 62.48
C LYS A 477 -31.38 -4.31 62.46
N ARG A 478 -31.43 -5.01 61.33
CA ARG A 478 -30.76 -6.30 61.06
C ARG A 478 -30.07 -6.34 59.69
N GLU A 479 -29.99 -5.23 58.96
CA GLU A 479 -29.21 -5.20 57.72
C GLU A 479 -27.71 -5.26 58.02
N ILE A 480 -26.99 -5.99 57.17
CA ILE A 480 -25.54 -6.22 57.27
C ILE A 480 -24.77 -5.20 56.42
N ASN A 481 -25.44 -4.58 55.44
CA ASN A 481 -24.85 -3.68 54.45
C ASN A 481 -24.74 -2.25 55.00
N ILE A 482 -23.63 -1.98 55.69
CA ILE A 482 -23.36 -0.73 56.43
C ILE A 482 -23.57 0.53 55.58
N HIS A 483 -23.16 0.51 54.31
CA HIS A 483 -23.10 1.67 53.41
C HIS A 483 -24.45 2.13 52.84
N ILE A 484 -25.57 1.45 53.13
CA ILE A 484 -26.90 1.86 52.65
C ILE A 484 -27.35 3.19 53.29
N GLN A 485 -26.81 3.58 54.45
CA GLN A 485 -27.05 4.91 55.02
C GLN A 485 -26.24 6.00 54.29
N ASP A 486 -24.97 5.77 53.97
CA ASP A 486 -24.12 6.71 53.21
C ASP A 486 -24.72 7.06 51.84
N ILE A 487 -25.27 6.06 51.14
CA ILE A 487 -25.93 6.24 49.84
C ILE A 487 -27.25 7.03 49.99
N ASN A 488 -28.01 6.80 51.08
CA ASN A 488 -29.19 7.62 51.42
C ASN A 488 -28.84 9.08 51.81
N GLU A 489 -27.58 9.38 52.10
CA GLU A 489 -27.05 10.73 52.36
C GLU A 489 -26.41 11.39 51.13
N GLY A 490 -26.21 10.64 50.04
CA GLY A 490 -25.82 11.18 48.73
C GLY A 490 -24.33 11.15 48.41
N LYS A 491 -23.53 10.33 49.10
CA LYS A 491 -22.12 10.07 48.74
C LYS A 491 -22.06 9.19 47.48
N SER A 492 -21.07 9.43 46.62
CA SER A 492 -20.87 8.62 45.40
C SER A 492 -20.18 7.29 45.70
N ILE A 493 -20.31 6.33 44.78
CA ILE A 493 -19.71 4.99 44.94
C ILE A 493 -18.17 5.08 44.99
N ASP A 494 -17.56 5.94 44.18
CA ASP A 494 -16.10 6.12 44.12
C ASP A 494 -15.52 6.77 45.40
N GLU A 495 -16.34 7.45 46.20
CA GLU A 495 -15.93 8.01 47.51
C GLU A 495 -15.92 6.97 48.63
N LEU A 496 -16.61 5.83 48.47
CA LEU A 496 -16.72 4.78 49.51
C LEU A 496 -15.48 3.90 49.63
N ASP A 497 -14.66 3.78 48.58
CA ASP A 497 -13.46 2.92 48.55
C ASP A 497 -12.17 3.64 49.00
N THR A 498 -12.25 4.91 49.41
CA THR A 498 -11.10 5.59 50.04
C THR A 498 -10.94 5.12 51.50
N PRO A 499 -9.84 4.43 51.87
CA PRO A 499 -9.72 3.94 53.25
C PRO A 499 -9.39 5.10 54.19
N THR A 500 -10.37 5.55 54.97
CA THR A 500 -10.18 6.50 56.07
C THR A 500 -8.97 6.11 56.93
N GLU A 501 -8.16 7.10 57.33
CA GLU A 501 -6.90 6.89 58.04
C GLU A 501 -7.10 6.06 59.33
N ARG A 502 -6.81 4.76 59.24
CA ARG A 502 -6.90 3.83 60.36
C ARG A 502 -5.75 4.10 61.32
N THR A 503 -5.99 4.94 62.33
CA THR A 503 -5.06 5.15 63.43
C THR A 503 -4.76 3.83 64.13
N VAL A 504 -3.48 3.44 64.18
CA VAL A 504 -3.03 2.24 64.90
C VAL A 504 -2.82 2.59 66.38
N ASP A 505 -3.30 1.75 67.29
CA ASP A 505 -3.32 2.04 68.74
C ASP A 505 -1.96 1.88 69.44
N TYR A 506 -1.00 1.19 68.83
CA TYR A 506 0.36 1.03 69.36
C TYR A 506 1.37 2.01 68.75
N THR A 507 2.51 2.17 69.41
CA THR A 507 3.68 2.92 68.94
C THR A 507 4.87 1.98 68.76
N PHE A 508 5.82 2.33 67.88
CA PHE A 508 7.01 1.52 67.68
C PHE A 508 7.85 1.40 68.96
N GLY A 509 8.23 0.16 69.31
CA GLY A 509 9.01 -0.11 70.54
C GLY A 509 8.20 -0.14 71.84
N ASP A 510 6.86 -0.23 71.77
CA ASP A 510 6.01 -0.51 72.95
C ASP A 510 6.26 -1.92 73.54
N ALA A 511 5.55 -2.25 74.62
CA ALA A 511 5.65 -3.57 75.26
C ALA A 511 5.23 -4.75 74.33
N GLY A 512 4.40 -4.50 73.31
CA GLY A 512 4.03 -5.48 72.28
C GLY A 512 5.09 -5.67 71.18
N SER A 513 5.99 -4.71 70.97
CA SER A 513 6.98 -4.69 69.90
C SER A 513 7.85 -5.94 69.85
N SER A 514 8.36 -6.41 70.99
CA SER A 514 9.16 -7.63 71.06
C SER A 514 8.39 -8.89 70.62
N TRP A 515 7.07 -8.92 70.81
CA TRP A 515 6.22 -10.02 70.36
C TRP A 515 5.93 -9.93 68.86
N ARG A 516 5.60 -8.73 68.35
CA ARG A 516 5.42 -8.49 66.90
C ARG A 516 6.69 -8.82 66.11
N MET A 517 7.87 -8.42 66.62
CA MET A 517 9.17 -8.74 66.03
C MET A 517 9.50 -10.24 66.05
N THR A 518 9.17 -10.94 67.14
CA THR A 518 9.36 -12.40 67.24
C THR A 518 8.43 -13.15 66.29
N LYS A 519 7.17 -12.70 66.19
CA LYS A 519 6.17 -13.24 65.25
C LYS A 519 6.56 -13.00 63.79
N LEU A 520 7.07 -11.82 63.46
CA LEU A 520 7.59 -11.49 62.13
C LEU A 520 8.78 -12.40 61.77
N LYS A 521 9.75 -12.59 62.68
CA LYS A 521 10.86 -13.51 62.46
C LYS A 521 10.39 -14.94 62.25
N ALA A 522 9.41 -15.41 63.02
CA ALA A 522 8.84 -16.75 62.87
C ALA A 522 8.14 -16.97 61.52
N VAL A 523 7.55 -15.93 60.90
CA VAL A 523 7.01 -16.02 59.53
C VAL A 523 8.13 -16.23 58.51
N PHE A 524 9.22 -15.45 58.58
CA PHE A 524 10.35 -15.63 57.66
C PHE A 524 11.01 -17.00 57.81
N THR A 525 11.31 -17.43 59.05
CA THR A 525 11.90 -18.77 59.28
C THR A 525 10.96 -19.89 58.83
N ALA A 526 9.64 -19.80 59.07
CA ALA A 526 8.71 -20.80 58.57
C ALA A 526 8.56 -20.81 57.04
N ALA A 527 8.73 -19.67 56.36
CA ALA A 527 8.77 -19.61 54.90
C ALA A 527 10.05 -20.26 54.35
N GLU A 528 11.22 -19.97 54.96
CA GLU A 528 12.51 -20.58 54.62
C GLU A 528 12.52 -22.10 54.85
N GLU A 529 12.01 -22.57 55.99
CA GLU A 529 11.98 -24.00 56.34
C GLU A 529 11.02 -24.84 55.47
N ASN A 530 9.93 -24.24 54.98
CA ASN A 530 8.89 -24.96 54.22
C ASN A 530 8.89 -24.64 52.71
N GLY A 531 9.77 -23.74 52.23
CA GLY A 531 9.83 -23.33 50.83
C GLY A 531 8.57 -22.63 50.29
N ARG A 532 7.69 -22.16 51.19
CA ARG A 532 6.43 -21.48 50.83
C ARG A 532 6.67 -19.98 50.62
N PRO A 533 5.88 -19.30 49.77
CA PRO A 533 5.96 -17.84 49.65
C PRO A 533 5.65 -17.20 51.01
N VAL A 534 6.42 -16.16 51.36
CA VAL A 534 6.31 -15.45 52.64
C VAL A 534 4.89 -14.92 52.89
N GLU A 535 4.16 -14.61 51.82
CA GLU A 535 2.85 -13.94 51.87
C GLU A 535 1.74 -14.87 52.36
N ASP A 536 1.74 -16.15 51.93
CA ASP A 536 0.84 -17.18 52.47
C ASP A 536 1.07 -17.37 53.98
N VAL A 537 2.33 -17.53 54.38
CA VAL A 537 2.73 -17.78 55.77
C VAL A 537 2.46 -16.54 56.63
N ALA A 538 2.59 -15.34 56.06
CA ALA A 538 2.17 -14.09 56.68
C ALA A 538 0.64 -14.07 56.89
N MET A 539 -0.15 -14.40 55.86
CA MET A 539 -1.61 -14.44 55.95
C MET A 539 -2.10 -15.46 57.01
N GLU A 540 -1.53 -16.67 57.04
CA GLU A 540 -1.84 -17.70 58.05
C GLU A 540 -1.51 -17.26 59.49
N ARG A 541 -0.47 -16.44 59.68
CA ARG A 541 0.02 -16.06 61.03
C ARG A 541 -0.49 -14.72 61.50
N PHE A 542 -0.65 -13.73 60.63
CA PHE A 542 -1.14 -12.38 60.94
C PHE A 542 -2.63 -12.19 60.67
N GLY A 543 -3.25 -13.02 59.82
CA GLY A 543 -4.66 -12.94 59.43
C GLY A 543 -4.94 -11.91 58.31
N ASP A 544 -4.12 -10.87 58.23
CA ASP A 544 -4.15 -9.82 57.21
C ASP A 544 -2.71 -9.49 56.79
N LEU A 545 -2.46 -9.35 55.49
CA LEU A 545 -1.18 -8.91 54.92
C LEU A 545 -0.82 -7.48 55.38
N ARG A 546 -1.81 -6.63 55.65
CA ARG A 546 -1.60 -5.26 56.14
C ARG A 546 -0.88 -5.24 57.49
N HIS A 547 -1.30 -6.08 58.45
CA HIS A 547 -0.63 -6.19 59.74
C HIS A 547 0.76 -6.82 59.68
N PHE A 548 1.05 -7.59 58.62
CA PHE A 548 2.40 -8.09 58.36
C PHE A 548 3.31 -6.97 57.83
N ASP A 549 2.84 -6.15 56.89
CA ASP A 549 3.62 -5.01 56.38
C ASP A 549 3.78 -3.90 57.45
N ASP A 550 2.77 -3.61 58.29
CA ASP A 550 2.91 -2.73 59.46
C ASP A 550 4.04 -3.19 60.40
N ALA A 551 4.16 -4.51 60.62
CA ALA A 551 5.23 -5.09 61.44
C ALA A 551 6.61 -5.06 60.75
N ARG A 552 6.66 -4.98 59.42
CA ARG A 552 7.90 -4.71 58.67
C ARG A 552 8.33 -3.26 58.79
N GLU A 553 7.40 -2.30 58.74
CA GLU A 553 7.70 -0.89 59.02
C GLU A 553 8.29 -0.72 60.43
N GLU A 554 7.73 -1.41 61.43
CA GLU A 554 8.30 -1.42 62.78
C GLU A 554 9.72 -2.01 62.83
N LYS A 555 9.99 -3.12 62.13
CA LYS A 555 11.34 -3.69 62.06
C LYS A 555 12.33 -2.66 61.49
N GLU A 556 12.02 -2.09 60.34
CA GLU A 556 12.92 -1.15 59.68
C GLU A 556 13.15 0.10 60.54
N GLU A 557 12.11 0.65 61.14
CA GLU A 557 12.23 1.85 61.96
C GLU A 557 13.00 1.59 63.26
N MET A 558 12.85 0.40 63.87
CA MET A 558 13.67 -0.03 65.01
C MET A 558 15.14 -0.27 64.62
N GLU A 559 15.41 -0.79 63.42
CA GLU A 559 16.79 -0.91 62.92
C GLU A 559 17.39 0.46 62.57
N ARG A 560 16.63 1.41 61.99
CA ARG A 560 17.07 2.81 61.76
C ARG A 560 17.38 3.52 63.09
N ARG A 561 16.48 3.42 64.09
CA ARG A 561 16.70 3.97 65.45
C ARG A 561 17.94 3.35 66.12
N ARG A 562 18.24 2.08 65.87
CA ARG A 562 19.47 1.40 66.34
C ARG A 562 20.73 1.86 65.58
N LEU A 563 20.63 2.12 64.29
CA LEU A 563 21.77 2.43 63.41
C LEU A 563 22.21 3.90 63.52
N TYR A 564 21.25 4.84 63.56
CA TYR A 564 21.51 6.28 63.53
C TYR A 564 21.58 6.93 64.92
N GLY A 565 21.25 6.20 65.98
CA GLY A 565 21.42 6.64 67.37
C GLY A 565 20.44 7.73 67.82
N LYS A 566 20.81 8.48 68.87
CA LYS A 566 19.90 9.35 69.62
C LYS A 566 19.40 10.59 68.86
N ASP A 567 20.05 10.99 67.79
CA ASP A 567 19.73 12.21 67.04
C ASP A 567 18.77 11.97 65.85
N TYR A 568 18.42 10.70 65.59
CA TYR A 568 17.50 10.31 64.52
C TYR A 568 16.04 10.61 64.88
N LYS A 569 15.42 11.54 64.15
CA LYS A 569 13.97 11.79 64.19
C LYS A 569 13.24 10.84 63.25
N GLY A 570 12.62 9.83 63.84
CA GLY A 570 11.82 8.82 63.16
C GLY A 570 10.32 9.08 63.16
N HIS A 571 9.56 8.13 62.60
CA HIS A 571 8.11 8.01 62.82
C HIS A 571 7.84 7.24 64.12
N ASP A 572 6.76 7.53 64.84
CA ASP A 572 6.41 6.85 66.11
C ASP A 572 5.30 5.78 65.98
N LYS A 573 4.64 5.70 64.81
CA LYS A 573 3.58 4.73 64.49
C LYS A 573 3.74 4.22 63.04
N PRO A 574 3.17 3.05 62.69
CA PRO A 574 3.05 2.60 61.30
C PRO A 574 2.38 3.67 60.42
N THR A 575 2.89 3.83 59.20
CA THR A 575 2.35 4.75 58.19
C THR A 575 1.57 3.97 57.12
N GLY A 576 1.82 2.67 56.98
CA GLY A 576 1.17 1.82 55.97
C GLY A 576 1.54 2.23 54.54
N ASP A 577 2.78 2.69 54.35
CA ASP A 577 3.36 3.00 53.04
C ASP A 577 3.69 1.71 52.30
N LEU A 578 4.27 0.70 52.97
CA LEU A 578 4.62 -0.59 52.35
C LEU A 578 3.37 -1.31 51.78
N TYR A 579 2.25 -1.26 52.52
CA TYR A 579 0.98 -1.82 52.05
C TYR A 579 0.39 -1.04 50.87
N ARG A 580 0.57 0.29 50.83
CA ARG A 580 0.15 1.12 49.68
C ARG A 580 1.02 0.87 48.44
N GLU A 581 2.31 0.59 48.59
CA GLU A 581 3.16 0.14 47.47
C GLU A 581 2.76 -1.24 46.96
N ARG A 582 2.40 -2.18 47.84
CA ARG A 582 1.87 -3.51 47.47
C ARG A 582 0.66 -3.39 46.54
N ILE A 583 -0.38 -2.67 46.96
CA ILE A 583 -1.60 -2.45 46.16
C ILE A 583 -1.27 -1.78 44.82
N LYS A 584 -0.41 -0.75 44.83
CA LYS A 584 0.00 -0.03 43.62
C LYS A 584 0.78 -0.88 42.62
N ASN A 585 1.48 -1.92 43.08
CA ASN A 585 2.14 -2.88 42.20
C ASN A 585 1.18 -3.95 41.67
N GLN A 586 0.23 -4.45 42.46
CA GLN A 586 -0.82 -5.36 41.95
C GLN A 586 -1.63 -4.75 40.78
N HIS A 587 -1.94 -3.45 40.84
CA HIS A 587 -2.64 -2.74 39.76
C HIS A 587 -1.78 -2.47 38.50
N LYS A 588 -0.48 -2.84 38.46
CA LYS A 588 0.34 -2.72 37.24
C LYS A 588 0.29 -3.95 36.33
N ASP A 589 0.12 -5.13 36.91
CA ASP A 589 0.25 -6.41 36.20
C ASP A 589 -1.12 -6.95 35.70
N SER A 590 -2.19 -6.16 35.89
CA SER A 590 -3.53 -6.45 35.36
C SER A 590 -3.71 -5.83 33.97
N PRO A 591 -4.09 -6.59 32.93
CA PRO A 591 -4.53 -6.02 31.66
C PRO A 591 -5.77 -5.12 31.83
N PRO A 592 -6.01 -4.15 30.92
CA PRO A 592 -7.28 -3.45 30.88
C PRO A 592 -8.44 -4.44 30.64
N PRO A 593 -9.59 -4.29 31.30
CA PRO A 593 -10.76 -5.11 31.01
C PRO A 593 -11.27 -4.83 29.59
N GLU A 594 -11.56 -5.89 28.84
CA GLU A 594 -12.27 -5.76 27.55
C GLU A 594 -13.72 -5.29 27.81
N PRO A 595 -14.28 -4.40 26.98
CA PRO A 595 -15.65 -3.94 27.15
C PRO A 595 -16.65 -5.03 26.76
N GLU A 596 -17.54 -5.41 27.68
CA GLU A 596 -18.61 -6.38 27.40
C GLU A 596 -19.55 -5.87 26.27
N GLN A 597 -19.79 -6.74 25.28
CA GLN A 597 -20.69 -6.43 24.17
C GLN A 597 -22.14 -6.25 24.66
N GLY A 598 -22.71 -5.06 24.48
CA GLY A 598 -24.16 -4.84 24.65
C GLY A 598 -24.59 -3.50 25.24
N THR A 599 -23.67 -2.67 25.75
CA THR A 599 -24.02 -1.35 26.31
C THR A 599 -24.27 -0.33 25.21
N ILE A 600 -25.55 -0.04 24.93
CA ILE A 600 -25.96 1.07 24.06
C ILE A 600 -25.68 2.39 24.77
N ILE A 601 -24.61 3.09 24.36
CA ILE A 601 -24.32 4.45 24.79
C ILE A 601 -25.36 5.40 24.16
N PRO A 602 -26.08 6.24 24.93
CA PRO A 602 -27.01 7.21 24.37
C PRO A 602 -26.28 8.27 23.55
N ASP A 603 -26.72 8.44 22.30
CA ASP A 603 -26.08 9.33 21.34
C ASP A 603 -26.16 10.81 21.80
N THR A 604 -25.06 11.29 22.37
CA THR A 604 -24.96 12.61 22.98
C THR A 604 -24.17 13.52 22.04
N GLN A 605 -24.89 14.35 21.28
CA GLN A 605 -24.29 15.21 20.25
C GLN A 605 -23.07 15.98 20.79
N PRO A 606 -21.89 15.88 20.15
CA PRO A 606 -20.69 16.54 20.64
C PRO A 606 -20.84 18.06 20.50
N GLN A 607 -20.98 18.76 21.64
CA GLN A 607 -20.89 20.21 21.65
C GLN A 607 -19.47 20.62 21.26
N THR A 608 -19.34 21.27 20.11
CA THR A 608 -18.07 21.67 19.50
C THR A 608 -17.46 22.88 20.21
N THR A 609 -17.00 22.68 21.45
CA THR A 609 -16.04 23.61 22.07
C THR A 609 -14.77 23.63 21.21
N PRO A 610 -14.32 24.78 20.71
CA PRO A 610 -13.20 24.84 19.77
C PRO A 610 -11.89 24.45 20.47
N ALA A 611 -11.23 23.39 19.97
CA ALA A 611 -9.93 22.96 20.47
C ALA A 611 -8.90 24.10 20.37
N MET A 612 -8.19 24.36 21.45
CA MET A 612 -7.25 25.49 21.51
C MET A 612 -5.94 25.17 20.80
N ASP A 613 -5.70 25.83 19.66
CA ASP A 613 -4.45 25.72 18.92
C ASP A 613 -3.20 25.96 19.81
N GLN A 614 -2.14 25.21 19.52
CA GLN A 614 -0.84 25.29 20.17
C GLN A 614 -0.26 26.72 20.16
N SER A 615 -0.53 27.54 19.13
CA SER A 615 -0.12 28.95 19.10
C SER A 615 -0.85 29.79 20.15
N SER A 616 -2.11 29.49 20.45
CA SER A 616 -2.91 30.18 21.46
C SER A 616 -2.45 29.83 22.87
N LEU A 617 -2.13 28.55 23.14
CA LEU A 617 -1.53 28.13 24.40
C LEU A 617 -0.13 28.77 24.62
N ASN A 618 0.67 28.90 23.56
CA ASN A 618 1.95 29.62 23.61
C ASN A 618 1.79 31.14 23.82
N ARG A 619 0.73 31.76 23.28
CA ARG A 619 0.39 33.18 23.56
C ARG A 619 -0.01 33.38 25.03
N LEU A 620 -0.84 32.50 25.59
CA LEU A 620 -1.18 32.49 27.01
C LEU A 620 0.07 32.32 27.90
N ARG A 621 0.96 31.38 27.54
CA ARG A 621 2.24 31.19 28.24
C ARG A 621 3.09 32.46 28.25
N ALA A 622 3.18 33.16 27.12
CA ALA A 622 3.90 34.42 27.01
C ALA A 622 3.23 35.56 27.78
N GLN A 623 1.89 35.62 27.83
CA GLN A 623 1.14 36.58 28.64
C GLN A 623 1.35 36.33 30.14
N MET A 624 1.24 35.08 30.61
CA MET A 624 1.57 34.68 31.99
C MET A 624 3.01 35.10 32.35
N MET A 625 4.01 34.75 31.53
CA MET A 625 5.41 35.13 31.81
C MET A 625 5.58 36.66 31.86
N LYS A 626 4.96 37.40 30.94
CA LYS A 626 5.00 38.87 30.91
C LYS A 626 4.31 39.50 32.11
N ALA A 627 3.22 38.91 32.61
CA ALA A 627 2.52 39.33 33.83
C ALA A 627 3.37 39.06 35.08
N LYS A 628 3.97 37.86 35.20
CA LYS A 628 4.89 37.49 36.29
C LYS A 628 6.13 38.41 36.33
N LEU A 629 6.78 38.62 35.19
CA LEU A 629 7.94 39.54 35.06
C LEU A 629 7.59 41.00 35.43
N ARG A 630 6.34 41.42 35.21
CA ARG A 630 5.83 42.75 35.61
C ARG A 630 5.19 42.79 37.00
N ARG A 631 5.16 41.67 37.74
CA ARG A 631 4.45 41.51 39.03
C ARG A 631 3.00 42.02 38.99
N ALA A 632 2.32 41.82 37.86
CA ALA A 632 0.94 42.27 37.69
C ALA A 632 -0.04 41.39 38.50
N PRO A 633 -1.13 41.94 39.08
CA PRO A 633 -2.02 41.20 39.96
C PRO A 633 -2.78 40.06 39.27
N ASN A 634 -2.96 40.13 37.95
CA ASN A 634 -3.55 39.06 37.14
C ASN A 634 -2.59 37.89 36.82
N ALA A 635 -1.33 37.93 37.29
CA ALA A 635 -0.36 36.88 37.00
C ALA A 635 -0.75 35.50 37.55
N ALA A 636 -1.48 35.44 38.66
CA ALA A 636 -2.00 34.20 39.23
C ALA A 636 -3.19 33.64 38.43
N GLN A 637 -4.10 34.52 37.97
CA GLN A 637 -5.23 34.14 37.12
C GLN A 637 -4.76 33.60 35.76
N LEU A 638 -3.82 34.29 35.11
CA LEU A 638 -3.20 33.83 33.86
C LEU A 638 -2.38 32.54 34.03
N GLU A 639 -1.90 32.24 35.24
CA GLU A 639 -1.26 30.97 35.56
C GLU A 639 -2.29 29.85 35.76
N GLU A 640 -3.40 30.10 36.43
CA GLU A 640 -4.49 29.13 36.58
C GLU A 640 -5.17 28.82 35.24
N GLU A 641 -5.42 29.85 34.41
CA GLU A 641 -5.91 29.70 33.03
C GLU A 641 -4.92 28.92 32.16
N TYR A 642 -3.62 29.26 32.21
CA TYR A 642 -2.58 28.52 31.49
C TYR A 642 -2.50 27.06 31.97
N ASN A 643 -2.57 26.80 33.27
CA ASN A 643 -2.50 25.45 33.83
C ASN A 643 -3.76 24.63 33.49
N LYS A 644 -4.96 25.24 33.48
CA LYS A 644 -6.20 24.58 33.02
C LYS A 644 -6.16 24.29 31.51
N ALA A 645 -5.72 25.25 30.70
CA ALA A 645 -5.53 25.05 29.26
C ALA A 645 -4.46 23.99 28.96
N ALA A 646 -3.35 23.96 29.70
CA ALA A 646 -2.30 22.96 29.56
C ALA A 646 -2.75 21.57 30.05
N ALA A 647 -3.55 21.50 31.14
CA ALA A 647 -4.17 20.25 31.57
C ALA A 647 -5.12 19.72 30.49
N MET A 648 -6.04 20.55 29.99
CA MET A 648 -6.96 20.19 28.89
C MET A 648 -6.22 19.77 27.60
N PHE A 649 -5.15 20.47 27.23
CA PHE A 649 -4.29 20.13 26.09
C PHE A 649 -3.42 18.87 26.32
N SER A 650 -3.29 18.40 27.57
CA SER A 650 -2.61 17.14 27.91
C SER A 650 -3.56 15.95 28.12
N SER A 651 -4.83 16.22 28.43
CA SER A 651 -5.92 15.24 28.49
C SER A 651 -6.58 15.03 27.14
N GLN A 652 -6.54 16.02 26.25
CA GLN A 652 -6.48 15.74 24.82
C GLN A 652 -5.17 14.96 24.61
N SER A 653 -5.32 13.67 24.29
CA SER A 653 -4.18 12.79 24.03
C SER A 653 -3.25 13.38 22.97
N ASN A 654 -1.96 13.04 23.06
CA ASN A 654 -1.01 13.30 21.97
C ASN A 654 -1.64 12.87 20.63
N PRO A 655 -1.43 13.64 19.55
CA PRO A 655 -2.03 13.35 18.25
C PRO A 655 -1.80 11.89 17.90
N GLU A 656 -2.92 11.20 17.62
CA GLU A 656 -3.07 9.83 17.14
C GLU A 656 -1.74 9.12 16.86
N ALA A 657 -1.38 8.17 17.74
CA ALA A 657 -0.04 7.60 17.82
C ALA A 657 0.43 7.11 16.45
N VAL A 658 1.28 7.91 15.79
CA VAL A 658 1.50 7.82 14.33
C VAL A 658 2.01 6.43 13.94
N VAL A 659 1.09 5.60 13.44
CA VAL A 659 1.38 4.26 12.93
C VAL A 659 2.03 4.41 11.57
N LEU A 660 3.35 4.61 11.58
CA LEU A 660 4.17 4.57 10.38
C LEU A 660 3.98 3.23 9.66
N SER A 661 3.98 3.25 8.32
CA SER A 661 3.65 2.08 7.51
C SER A 661 4.58 0.90 7.82
N VAL A 662 4.17 -0.33 7.47
CA VAL A 662 5.03 -1.52 7.65
C VAL A 662 6.38 -1.34 6.93
N MET A 663 6.44 -0.57 5.83
CA MET A 663 7.70 -0.25 5.16
C MET A 663 8.54 0.77 5.94
N ASP A 664 7.95 1.84 6.46
CA ASP A 664 8.65 2.84 7.26
C ASP A 664 9.16 2.26 8.58
N ASN A 665 8.31 1.48 9.28
CA ASN A 665 8.70 0.74 10.48
C ASN A 665 9.81 -0.28 10.17
N ARG A 666 9.78 -0.97 9.03
CA ARG A 666 10.86 -1.87 8.59
C ARG A 666 12.15 -1.13 8.23
N GLN A 667 12.08 0.11 7.74
CA GLN A 667 13.25 0.96 7.55
C GLN A 667 13.85 1.44 8.88
N LEU A 668 13.00 1.72 9.89
CA LEU A 668 13.43 2.14 11.23
C LEU A 668 13.91 0.96 12.11
N ALA A 669 13.37 -0.24 11.92
CA ALA A 669 13.72 -1.44 12.67
C ALA A 669 14.98 -2.14 12.11
N GLY A 670 16.16 -1.60 12.43
CA GLY A 670 17.43 -2.24 12.00
C GLY A 670 18.74 -1.54 12.38
N THR A 671 18.70 -0.40 13.09
CA THR A 671 19.83 0.52 13.33
C THR A 671 20.98 -0.01 14.22
N ARG A 672 20.96 -1.30 14.60
CA ARG A 672 22.00 -1.92 15.44
C ARG A 672 23.31 -2.09 14.66
N GLY A 673 24.23 -1.15 14.85
CA GLY A 673 25.59 -1.18 14.27
C GLY A 673 25.84 -0.12 13.19
N GLU A 674 24.79 0.51 12.66
CA GLU A 674 24.90 1.50 11.57
C GLU A 674 25.58 2.80 12.04
N ALA A 675 25.24 3.34 13.21
CA ALA A 675 25.74 4.63 13.68
C ALA A 675 26.01 4.66 15.19
N LYS A 676 27.06 5.37 15.61
CA LYS A 676 27.48 5.44 17.01
C LYS A 676 26.95 6.73 17.65
N ALA A 677 25.99 6.62 18.57
CA ALA A 677 25.36 7.78 19.21
C ALA A 677 26.34 8.55 20.12
N ILE A 678 26.46 9.86 19.92
CA ILE A 678 27.32 10.70 20.77
C ILE A 678 26.67 10.89 22.15
N THR A 679 27.30 10.30 23.18
CA THR A 679 26.79 10.21 24.55
C THR A 679 26.70 11.55 25.29
N ASN A 680 27.46 12.56 24.86
CA ASN A 680 27.41 13.91 25.42
C ASN A 680 25.98 14.49 25.35
N LYS A 681 25.50 15.11 26.44
CA LYS A 681 24.13 15.65 26.55
C LYS A 681 23.69 16.47 25.32
N ARG A 682 24.51 17.41 24.87
CA ARG A 682 24.27 18.27 23.69
C ARG A 682 24.27 17.51 22.36
N GLY A 683 24.94 16.36 22.28
CA GLY A 683 24.92 15.46 21.13
C GLY A 683 23.63 14.64 21.09
N ARG A 684 23.27 14.04 22.23
CA ARG A 684 22.01 13.29 22.43
C ARG A 684 20.76 14.15 22.17
N GLU A 685 20.74 15.39 22.67
CA GLU A 685 19.65 16.37 22.45
C GLU A 685 19.52 16.81 20.98
N ARG A 686 20.57 16.67 20.16
CA ARG A 686 20.58 17.07 18.74
C ARG A 686 20.55 15.90 17.77
N GLY A 687 20.53 14.66 18.27
CA GLY A 687 20.65 13.47 17.43
C GLY A 687 21.97 13.41 16.63
N ASN A 688 23.07 13.91 17.20
CA ASN A 688 24.38 13.79 16.57
C ASN A 688 24.94 12.36 16.75
N VAL A 689 25.48 11.79 15.67
CA VAL A 689 26.17 10.49 15.65
C VAL A 689 27.60 10.65 15.13
N GLU A 690 28.43 9.70 15.53
CA GLU A 690 29.76 9.42 15.01
C GLU A 690 29.66 8.25 14.01
N GLU A 691 30.50 8.28 12.98
CA GLU A 691 30.59 7.26 11.93
C GLU A 691 31.14 5.95 12.52
N ASN A 692 30.53 4.81 12.18
CA ASN A 692 31.04 3.51 12.62
C ASN A 692 31.98 2.92 11.57
N THR A 693 33.27 2.83 11.89
CA THR A 693 34.30 2.20 11.04
C THR A 693 34.23 0.66 11.04
N GLU A 694 33.44 0.06 11.94
CA GLU A 694 33.29 -1.39 12.11
C GLU A 694 31.94 -1.92 11.58
N MET A 695 31.32 -1.26 10.59
CA MET A 695 30.10 -1.76 9.96
C MET A 695 30.32 -3.09 9.24
N THR A 696 29.36 -4.02 9.37
CA THR A 696 29.36 -5.24 8.55
C THR A 696 28.91 -4.95 7.12
N ILE A 697 29.22 -5.86 6.19
CA ILE A 697 28.71 -5.79 4.81
C ILE A 697 27.16 -5.86 4.80
N GLU A 698 26.55 -6.58 5.73
CA GLU A 698 25.09 -6.65 5.84
C GLU A 698 24.47 -5.32 6.27
N ASP A 699 25.10 -4.59 7.19
CA ASP A 699 24.65 -3.27 7.64
C ASP A 699 24.85 -2.21 6.54
N MET A 700 25.95 -2.29 5.79
CA MET A 700 26.20 -1.44 4.61
C MET A 700 25.15 -1.69 3.51
N VAL A 701 24.82 -2.95 3.22
CA VAL A 701 23.73 -3.29 2.28
C VAL A 701 22.35 -2.89 2.83
N ARG A 702 22.15 -2.85 4.16
CA ARG A 702 20.93 -2.32 4.79
C ARG A 702 20.83 -0.81 4.64
N GLU A 703 21.93 -0.07 4.82
CA GLU A 703 21.95 1.37 4.59
C GLU A 703 21.62 1.69 3.13
N GLU A 704 22.35 1.12 2.17
CA GLU A 704 22.13 1.37 0.73
C GLU A 704 20.69 1.05 0.30
N ARG A 705 20.10 -0.04 0.82
CA ARG A 705 18.68 -0.37 0.57
C ARG A 705 17.70 0.66 1.15
N ARG A 706 18.02 1.30 2.28
CA ARG A 706 17.22 2.40 2.87
C ARG A 706 17.42 3.71 2.11
N THR A 707 18.62 3.96 1.57
CA THR A 707 19.00 5.27 1.00
C THR A 707 18.87 5.37 -0.51
N LYS A 708 18.79 4.25 -1.24
CA LYS A 708 18.70 4.18 -2.71
C LYS A 708 17.72 5.18 -3.34
N ASN A 709 16.57 5.39 -2.71
CA ASN A 709 15.49 6.24 -3.23
C ASN A 709 15.38 7.60 -2.48
N GLN A 710 16.35 7.96 -1.63
CA GLN A 710 16.36 9.24 -0.92
C GLN A 710 16.76 10.37 -1.88
N ALA A 711 15.83 11.28 -2.18
CA ALA A 711 16.05 12.43 -3.06
C ALA A 711 17.33 13.20 -2.68
N GLY A 712 18.23 13.39 -3.66
CA GLY A 712 19.52 14.06 -3.50
C GLY A 712 20.66 13.16 -2.98
N GLY A 713 20.39 11.98 -2.44
CA GLY A 713 21.39 10.93 -2.13
C GLY A 713 22.64 11.42 -1.38
N GLU A 714 23.82 11.04 -1.86
CA GLU A 714 25.12 11.49 -1.32
C GLU A 714 25.38 12.98 -1.58
N GLY A 715 24.87 13.56 -2.68
CA GLY A 715 24.99 14.99 -2.97
C GLY A 715 24.31 15.87 -1.93
N LEU A 716 23.14 15.45 -1.42
CA LEU A 716 22.47 16.12 -0.30
C LEU A 716 23.24 15.97 1.01
N ARG A 717 23.88 14.81 1.26
CA ARG A 717 24.77 14.62 2.43
C ARG A 717 25.99 15.54 2.35
N LEU A 718 26.59 15.70 1.16
CA LEU A 718 27.71 16.60 0.92
C LEU A 718 27.29 18.08 1.10
N ALA A 719 26.15 18.49 0.53
CA ALA A 719 25.59 19.83 0.74
C ALA A 719 25.28 20.10 2.22
N GLU A 720 24.73 19.11 2.94
CA GLU A 720 24.56 19.17 4.40
C GLU A 720 25.90 19.31 5.15
N ARG A 721 27.00 18.68 4.70
CA ARG A 721 28.33 18.83 5.31
C ARG A 721 28.89 20.23 5.05
N ILE A 722 28.84 20.72 3.81
CA ILE A 722 29.27 22.07 3.41
C ILE A 722 28.50 23.14 4.20
N ALA A 723 27.17 23.04 4.28
CA ALA A 723 26.34 24.00 5.03
C ALA A 723 26.55 23.97 6.55
N LYS A 724 27.14 22.89 7.11
CA LYS A 724 27.53 22.80 8.53
C LYS A 724 28.96 23.31 8.77
N ASP A 725 29.77 23.42 7.72
CA ASP A 725 31.18 23.79 7.78
C ASP A 725 31.36 25.31 7.59
N GLY A 726 31.15 26.08 8.67
CA GLY A 726 31.33 27.54 8.69
C GLY A 726 32.76 28.07 8.50
N LYS A 727 33.64 27.27 7.87
CA LYS A 727 34.98 27.60 7.37
C LYS A 727 35.20 27.19 5.90
N PHE A 728 34.21 26.61 5.24
CA PHE A 728 34.30 26.15 3.86
C PHE A 728 34.67 27.30 2.92
N ASP A 729 35.78 27.14 2.20
CA ASP A 729 36.11 27.92 1.00
C ASP A 729 35.99 26.98 -0.22
N ASN A 730 35.69 27.54 -1.39
CA ASN A 730 35.38 26.78 -2.61
C ASN A 730 36.56 26.82 -3.59
N ASP A 731 37.75 26.48 -3.10
CA ASP A 731 38.95 26.25 -3.89
C ASP A 731 39.46 24.80 -3.75
N LEU A 732 40.31 24.39 -4.69
CA LEU A 732 40.82 23.01 -4.75
C LEU A 732 41.73 22.70 -3.56
N ASP A 733 42.50 23.68 -3.10
CA ASP A 733 43.40 23.56 -1.96
C ASP A 733 42.62 23.22 -0.67
N TYR A 734 41.52 23.94 -0.38
CA TYR A 734 40.65 23.62 0.75
C TYR A 734 39.95 22.26 0.59
N MET A 735 39.52 21.91 -0.63
CA MET A 735 38.87 20.63 -0.90
C MET A 735 39.80 19.44 -0.67
N ASP A 736 41.07 19.53 -1.08
CA ASP A 736 42.08 18.49 -0.84
C ASP A 736 42.52 18.44 0.62
N GLU A 737 42.81 19.58 1.27
CA GLU A 737 43.14 19.64 2.71
C GLU A 737 42.00 19.10 3.60
N ASN A 738 40.75 19.24 3.16
CA ASN A 738 39.55 18.77 3.88
C ASN A 738 38.94 17.51 3.26
N ALA A 739 39.64 16.80 2.36
CA ALA A 739 39.08 15.67 1.62
C ALA A 739 38.48 14.59 2.54
N GLU A 740 39.19 14.17 3.60
CA GLU A 740 38.65 13.24 4.59
C GLU A 740 37.37 13.76 5.27
N LYS A 741 37.32 15.04 5.60
CA LYS A 741 36.20 15.70 6.31
C LYS A 741 34.98 15.84 5.41
N LEU A 742 35.18 16.06 4.12
CA LEU A 742 34.15 16.15 3.09
C LEU A 742 33.69 14.78 2.58
N ALA A 743 34.51 13.72 2.72
CA ALA A 743 34.16 12.34 2.37
C ALA A 743 33.36 11.62 3.48
N LYS A 744 33.71 11.82 4.77
CA LYS A 744 33.16 11.11 5.95
C LYS A 744 31.63 10.92 5.91
N ARG A 745 31.17 9.66 5.94
CA ARG A 745 29.77 9.27 5.83
C ARG A 745 29.12 9.33 7.22
N LEU A 746 28.84 10.56 7.65
CA LEU A 746 28.01 10.82 8.83
C LEU A 746 26.57 10.35 8.56
N HIS A 747 26.24 9.16 9.07
CA HIS A 747 24.91 8.57 8.97
C HIS A 747 23.86 9.43 9.71
N LYS A 748 22.58 9.23 9.39
CA LYS A 748 21.47 9.90 10.09
C LYS A 748 21.10 9.10 11.34
N SER A 749 21.02 9.77 12.49
CA SER A 749 20.59 9.13 13.75
C SER A 749 19.13 8.68 13.69
N ASP A 750 18.77 7.69 14.51
CA ASP A 750 17.41 7.18 14.69
C ASP A 750 16.38 8.29 14.94
N ILE A 751 16.78 9.35 15.66
CA ILE A 751 15.94 10.53 15.90
C ILE A 751 15.66 11.27 14.59
N ASN A 752 16.69 11.51 13.78
CA ASN A 752 16.55 12.20 12.50
C ASN A 752 15.82 11.33 11.46
N LEU A 753 16.03 10.01 11.46
CA LEU A 753 15.28 9.06 10.62
C LEU A 753 13.79 9.04 10.99
N LYS A 754 13.45 8.97 12.29
CA LYS A 754 12.06 9.07 12.76
C LYS A 754 11.43 10.42 12.40
N ASN A 755 12.15 11.52 12.58
CA ASN A 755 11.67 12.86 12.21
C ASN A 755 11.41 12.97 10.69
N MET A 756 12.24 12.35 9.85
CA MET A 756 11.99 12.29 8.39
C MET A 756 10.75 11.45 8.06
N ALA A 757 10.62 10.25 8.63
CA ALA A 757 9.45 9.39 8.42
C ALA A 757 8.14 10.06 8.86
N VAL A 758 8.13 10.71 10.03
CA VAL A 758 6.98 11.49 10.52
C VAL A 758 6.68 12.69 9.60
N ALA A 759 7.70 13.39 9.09
CA ALA A 759 7.48 14.49 8.15
C ALA A 759 6.92 14.03 6.80
N ASP A 760 7.36 12.87 6.28
CA ASP A 760 6.86 12.31 5.02
C ASP A 760 5.51 11.61 5.15
N PHE A 761 5.18 11.08 6.34
CA PHE A 761 3.83 10.67 6.73
C PHE A 761 2.89 11.88 6.80
N GLN A 762 3.28 12.98 7.47
CA GLN A 762 2.49 14.21 7.53
C GLN A 762 2.25 14.83 6.15
N LYS A 763 3.21 14.72 5.21
CA LYS A 763 2.99 15.09 3.81
C LYS A 763 1.98 14.15 3.13
N MET A 764 2.05 12.85 3.38
CA MET A 764 1.11 11.87 2.80
C MET A 764 -0.31 12.09 3.31
N SER A 765 -0.50 12.15 4.63
CA SER A 765 -1.79 12.44 5.28
C SER A 765 -2.40 13.75 4.74
N ARG A 766 -1.61 14.82 4.57
CA ARG A 766 -2.10 16.07 3.96
C ARG A 766 -2.45 15.94 2.47
N ALA A 767 -1.73 15.11 1.71
CA ALA A 767 -2.04 14.88 0.30
C ALA A 767 -3.33 14.07 0.13
N LEU A 768 -3.52 13.05 0.98
CA LEU A 768 -4.75 12.26 1.09
C LEU A 768 -5.93 13.17 1.52
N ASP A 769 -5.84 13.84 2.67
CA ASP A 769 -6.92 14.66 3.24
C ASP A 769 -7.41 15.82 2.35
N ASN A 770 -6.61 16.23 1.36
CA ASN A 770 -6.96 17.27 0.39
C ASN A 770 -7.22 16.71 -1.02
N CYS A 771 -7.24 15.38 -1.19
CA CYS A 771 -7.44 14.75 -2.48
C CYS A 771 -8.92 14.83 -2.92
N PRO A 772 -9.25 15.35 -4.11
CA PRO A 772 -10.62 15.38 -4.61
C PRO A 772 -11.12 14.03 -5.16
N LEU A 773 -10.22 13.05 -5.36
CA LEU A 773 -10.48 11.78 -6.04
C LEU A 773 -10.45 10.55 -5.11
N CYS A 774 -9.81 10.62 -3.94
CA CYS A 774 -9.85 9.53 -2.97
C CYS A 774 -11.24 9.32 -2.37
N HIS A 775 -11.55 8.07 -2.02
CA HIS A 775 -12.47 7.78 -0.93
C HIS A 775 -11.69 7.79 0.40
N HIS A 776 -12.28 8.33 1.47
CA HIS A 776 -11.72 8.24 2.82
C HIS A 776 -12.58 7.30 3.65
N GLU A 777 -12.15 6.04 3.76
CA GLU A 777 -12.82 5.00 4.54
C GLU A 777 -12.89 5.41 6.03
N ASP A 778 -11.76 5.84 6.61
CA ASP A 778 -11.66 6.29 8.03
C ASP A 778 -12.66 7.40 8.41
N LYS A 779 -13.03 8.23 7.43
CA LYS A 779 -13.92 9.40 7.60
C LYS A 779 -15.29 9.17 6.97
N ASN A 780 -15.54 7.98 6.41
CA ASN A 780 -16.66 7.62 5.54
C ASN A 780 -17.03 8.74 4.55
N GLN A 781 -16.01 9.35 3.93
CA GLN A 781 -16.18 10.51 3.08
C GLN A 781 -15.99 10.10 1.60
N PRO A 782 -17.04 10.17 0.76
CA PRO A 782 -16.91 9.92 -0.67
C PRO A 782 -16.08 11.04 -1.34
N PRO A 783 -15.51 10.80 -2.54
CA PRO A 783 -14.74 11.81 -3.27
C PRO A 783 -15.53 13.12 -3.51
N LEU A 784 -14.79 14.17 -3.87
CA LEU A 784 -15.39 15.44 -4.32
C LEU A 784 -15.82 15.37 -5.79
N ALA A 785 -15.15 14.53 -6.59
CA ALA A 785 -15.54 14.19 -7.95
C ALA A 785 -16.79 13.28 -7.97
N PRO A 786 -17.79 13.56 -8.83
CA PRO A 786 -18.99 12.72 -8.93
C PRO A 786 -18.67 11.40 -9.66
N VAL A 787 -18.86 10.27 -8.98
CA VAL A 787 -18.61 8.94 -9.55
C VAL A 787 -19.73 8.58 -10.54
N ILE A 788 -19.35 8.30 -11.79
CA ILE A 788 -20.25 7.89 -12.87
C ILE A 788 -20.44 6.37 -12.83
N ALA A 789 -19.31 5.65 -12.82
CA ALA A 789 -19.20 4.19 -12.77
C ALA A 789 -17.99 3.80 -11.90
N LEU A 790 -18.06 2.61 -11.32
CA LEU A 790 -17.14 2.12 -10.28
C LEU A 790 -16.77 0.67 -10.60
N GLY A 791 -15.48 0.41 -10.85
CA GLY A 791 -14.91 -0.93 -10.90
C GLY A 791 -14.40 -1.37 -9.52
N THR A 792 -13.70 -2.49 -9.48
CA THR A 792 -13.13 -3.08 -8.26
C THR A 792 -11.96 -2.29 -7.67
N ARG A 793 -11.16 -1.61 -8.52
CA ARG A 793 -9.98 -0.82 -8.12
C ARG A 793 -9.86 0.52 -8.83
N ALA A 794 -10.59 0.78 -9.90
CA ALA A 794 -10.64 2.06 -10.60
C ALA A 794 -12.08 2.59 -10.77
N PHE A 795 -12.23 3.90 -10.97
CA PHE A 795 -13.53 4.55 -11.18
C PHE A 795 -13.49 5.60 -12.28
N LEU A 796 -14.68 5.91 -12.80
CA LEU A 796 -14.91 6.91 -13.85
C LEU A 796 -15.61 8.14 -13.26
N THR A 797 -15.10 9.32 -13.59
CA THR A 797 -15.71 10.63 -13.29
C THR A 797 -15.64 11.56 -14.50
N ILE A 798 -16.23 12.75 -14.39
CA ILE A 798 -16.23 13.79 -15.44
C ILE A 798 -15.01 14.72 -15.29
N ALA A 799 -14.64 15.39 -16.39
CA ALA A 799 -13.62 16.43 -16.37
C ALA A 799 -14.11 17.70 -15.64
N THR A 800 -13.16 18.40 -15.01
CA THR A 800 -13.45 19.64 -14.27
C THR A 800 -13.82 20.78 -15.22
N GLU A 801 -14.79 21.62 -14.83
CA GLU A 801 -15.15 22.81 -15.62
C GLU A 801 -14.05 23.90 -15.58
N PRO A 802 -13.62 24.46 -16.73
CA PRO A 802 -14.17 24.27 -18.06
C PRO A 802 -13.56 23.07 -18.80
N GLU A 803 -14.42 22.35 -19.51
CA GLU A 803 -14.00 21.35 -20.49
C GLU A 803 -13.33 22.00 -21.70
N ILE A 804 -12.31 21.33 -22.26
CA ILE A 804 -11.72 21.69 -23.56
C ILE A 804 -12.69 21.33 -24.69
N SER A 805 -13.37 20.17 -24.54
CA SER A 805 -14.34 19.63 -25.48
C SER A 805 -15.45 18.92 -24.72
N THR A 806 -16.68 19.06 -25.22
CA THR A 806 -17.92 18.61 -24.55
C THR A 806 -17.91 17.12 -24.19
N GLY A 807 -18.14 16.83 -22.91
CA GLY A 807 -18.21 15.47 -22.39
C GLY A 807 -16.85 14.83 -22.11
N GLY A 808 -15.86 15.61 -21.66
CA GLY A 808 -14.59 15.09 -21.19
C GLY A 808 -14.73 14.24 -19.92
N ALA A 809 -13.95 13.18 -19.81
CA ALA A 809 -13.99 12.23 -18.69
C ALA A 809 -12.61 12.06 -18.04
N VAL A 810 -12.58 11.50 -16.82
CA VAL A 810 -11.36 11.18 -16.09
C VAL A 810 -11.50 9.81 -15.46
N ILE A 811 -10.49 8.96 -15.65
CA ILE A 811 -10.37 7.64 -15.04
C ILE A 811 -9.29 7.70 -13.96
N ALA A 812 -9.56 7.19 -12.76
CA ALA A 812 -8.61 7.20 -11.65
C ALA A 812 -8.66 5.87 -10.86
N PRO A 813 -7.53 5.41 -10.31
CA PRO A 813 -7.53 4.33 -9.31
C PRO A 813 -8.22 4.82 -8.03
N LEU A 814 -8.86 3.93 -7.28
CA LEU A 814 -9.43 4.24 -5.96
C LEU A 814 -8.32 4.53 -4.93
N ALA A 815 -7.23 3.76 -4.99
CA ALA A 815 -6.03 3.97 -4.18
C ALA A 815 -5.24 5.20 -4.66
N HIS A 816 -4.65 5.95 -3.72
CA HIS A 816 -3.82 7.13 -4.01
C HIS A 816 -2.44 6.73 -4.55
N ARG A 817 -2.33 6.52 -5.87
CA ARG A 817 -1.06 6.41 -6.59
C ARG A 817 -0.57 7.81 -7.00
N ALA A 818 0.74 8.05 -7.07
CA ALA A 818 1.28 9.36 -7.48
C ALA A 818 1.39 9.51 -9.01
N ASN A 819 1.44 8.40 -9.75
CA ASN A 819 1.37 8.33 -11.21
C ASN A 819 0.87 6.93 -11.67
N LEU A 820 0.50 6.75 -12.95
CA LEU A 820 -0.06 5.49 -13.46
C LEU A 820 0.98 4.38 -13.67
N LEU A 821 2.28 4.69 -13.55
CA LEU A 821 3.36 3.70 -13.48
C LEU A 821 3.51 3.10 -12.06
N GLU A 822 2.88 3.69 -11.05
CA GLU A 822 2.75 3.12 -9.70
C GLU A 822 1.49 2.27 -9.50
N CYS A 823 0.54 2.29 -10.43
CA CYS A 823 -0.62 1.37 -10.41
C CYS A 823 -0.15 -0.08 -10.54
N ASP A 824 -0.83 -1.01 -9.87
CA ASP A 824 -0.59 -2.45 -10.02
C ASP A 824 -1.16 -2.94 -11.38
N ASP A 825 -0.84 -4.17 -11.81
CA ASP A 825 -1.24 -4.61 -13.16
C ASP A 825 -2.77 -4.80 -13.30
N ASP A 826 -3.47 -5.29 -12.27
CA ASP A 826 -4.94 -5.37 -12.24
C ASP A 826 -5.60 -3.98 -12.35
N GLU A 827 -5.03 -2.99 -11.65
CA GLU A 827 -5.48 -1.59 -11.70
C GLU A 827 -5.31 -1.02 -13.12
N TRP A 828 -4.23 -1.41 -13.81
CA TRP A 828 -3.98 -1.04 -15.19
C TRP A 828 -4.97 -1.72 -16.16
N GLU A 829 -5.36 -2.98 -15.94
CA GLU A 829 -6.37 -3.65 -16.78
C GLU A 829 -7.77 -3.04 -16.61
N GLU A 830 -8.18 -2.65 -15.39
CA GLU A 830 -9.43 -1.89 -15.19
C GLU A 830 -9.42 -0.54 -15.91
N LEU A 831 -8.33 0.24 -15.77
CA LEU A 831 -8.15 1.51 -16.49
C LEU A 831 -8.28 1.29 -18.02
N ARG A 832 -7.69 0.22 -18.55
CA ARG A 832 -7.79 -0.16 -19.97
C ARG A 832 -9.21 -0.56 -20.40
N ASN A 833 -9.98 -1.22 -19.53
CA ASN A 833 -11.39 -1.54 -19.81
C ASN A 833 -12.25 -0.27 -19.88
N PHE A 834 -12.00 0.71 -19.01
CA PHE A 834 -12.60 2.05 -19.15
C PHE A 834 -12.15 2.76 -20.44
N MET A 835 -10.86 2.71 -20.82
CA MET A 835 -10.39 3.26 -22.11
C MET A 835 -11.13 2.63 -23.30
N LYS A 836 -11.29 1.29 -23.32
CA LYS A 836 -12.03 0.56 -24.37
C LYS A 836 -13.49 1.04 -24.47
N SER A 837 -14.22 1.07 -23.35
CA SER A 837 -15.62 1.50 -23.35
C SER A 837 -15.81 2.99 -23.65
N LEU A 838 -14.90 3.87 -23.22
CA LEU A 838 -14.90 5.29 -23.61
C LEU A 838 -14.65 5.45 -25.11
N THR A 839 -13.68 4.73 -25.67
CA THR A 839 -13.39 4.75 -27.11
C THR A 839 -14.60 4.30 -27.93
N ARG A 840 -15.33 3.26 -27.48
CA ARG A 840 -16.62 2.85 -28.08
C ARG A 840 -17.67 3.95 -28.02
N MET A 841 -17.84 4.58 -26.85
CA MET A 841 -18.83 5.63 -26.65
C MET A 841 -18.59 6.84 -27.56
N TYR A 842 -17.34 7.32 -27.65
CA TYR A 842 -17.01 8.47 -28.49
C TYR A 842 -17.03 8.12 -29.99
N HIS A 843 -16.65 6.90 -30.38
CA HIS A 843 -16.79 6.42 -31.76
C HIS A 843 -18.25 6.46 -32.23
N GLU A 844 -19.21 6.02 -31.41
CA GLU A 844 -20.64 6.11 -31.74
C GLU A 844 -21.15 7.56 -31.80
N GLN A 845 -20.46 8.52 -31.16
CA GLN A 845 -20.72 9.96 -31.27
C GLN A 845 -20.02 10.63 -32.47
N GLY A 846 -19.28 9.88 -33.31
CA GLY A 846 -18.51 10.44 -34.42
C GLY A 846 -17.26 11.21 -33.98
N ARG A 847 -16.63 10.82 -32.86
CA ARG A 847 -15.47 11.48 -32.25
C ARG A 847 -14.34 10.50 -31.98
N GLU A 848 -13.10 10.95 -32.16
CA GLU A 848 -11.94 10.25 -31.61
C GLU A 848 -11.71 10.67 -30.14
N VAL A 849 -10.88 9.96 -29.39
CA VAL A 849 -10.52 10.29 -28.01
C VAL A 849 -9.01 10.25 -27.83
N VAL A 850 -8.49 11.28 -27.18
CA VAL A 850 -7.10 11.34 -26.72
C VAL A 850 -7.09 11.16 -25.21
N PHE A 851 -6.33 10.19 -24.72
CA PHE A 851 -6.09 10.01 -23.30
C PHE A 851 -4.73 10.60 -22.93
N TYR A 852 -4.56 11.19 -21.76
CA TYR A 852 -3.26 11.64 -21.28
C TYR A 852 -3.11 11.62 -19.76
N GLU A 853 -1.87 11.67 -19.30
CA GLU A 853 -1.47 11.78 -17.90
C GLU A 853 -0.38 12.86 -17.76
N ASN A 854 -0.45 13.64 -16.67
CA ASN A 854 0.50 14.69 -16.35
C ASN A 854 1.15 14.45 -14.97
N ALA A 855 2.14 13.56 -14.96
CA ALA A 855 2.96 13.20 -13.80
C ALA A 855 4.21 14.11 -13.65
N ALA A 856 4.18 15.35 -14.15
CA ALA A 856 5.35 16.24 -14.21
C ALA A 856 5.83 16.78 -12.84
N GLN A 857 5.09 16.55 -11.76
CA GLN A 857 5.42 17.04 -10.40
C GLN A 857 5.16 15.99 -9.30
N PRO A 858 5.80 14.80 -9.34
CA PRO A 858 5.50 13.69 -8.42
C PRO A 858 5.79 14.02 -6.95
N GLN A 859 6.70 14.97 -6.70
CA GLN A 859 6.98 15.51 -5.35
C GLN A 859 5.75 16.11 -4.65
N ARG A 860 4.72 16.51 -5.40
CA ARG A 860 3.45 17.02 -4.83
C ARG A 860 2.48 15.92 -4.39
N ARG A 861 2.73 14.66 -4.78
CA ARG A 861 1.86 13.50 -4.53
C ARG A 861 0.40 13.77 -4.92
N MET A 862 0.19 14.36 -6.10
CA MET A 862 -1.13 14.42 -6.72
C MET A 862 -1.64 12.98 -6.97
N HIS A 863 -2.96 12.77 -6.98
CA HIS A 863 -3.56 11.49 -7.36
C HIS A 863 -3.39 11.28 -8.86
N ALA A 864 -2.89 10.10 -9.27
CA ALA A 864 -2.80 9.68 -10.65
C ALA A 864 -4.17 9.71 -11.35
N ALA A 865 -4.26 10.35 -12.51
CA ALA A 865 -5.52 10.51 -13.23
C ALA A 865 -5.28 10.48 -14.74
N MET A 866 -5.98 9.58 -15.44
CA MET A 866 -6.00 9.55 -16.91
C MET A 866 -7.17 10.42 -17.39
N VAL A 867 -6.86 11.53 -18.06
CA VAL A 867 -7.87 12.42 -18.63
C VAL A 867 -8.19 11.97 -20.05
N ALA A 868 -9.48 11.81 -20.37
CA ALA A 868 -9.99 11.42 -21.67
C ALA A 868 -10.72 12.61 -22.32
N VAL A 869 -10.15 13.14 -23.41
CA VAL A 869 -10.70 14.29 -24.14
C VAL A 869 -11.21 13.84 -25.51
N PRO A 870 -12.53 13.94 -25.78
CA PRO A 870 -13.08 13.63 -27.10
C PRO A 870 -12.81 14.76 -28.09
N ILE A 871 -12.36 14.44 -29.29
CA ILE A 871 -12.04 15.40 -30.36
C ILE A 871 -12.71 15.00 -31.69
N PRO A 872 -12.93 15.93 -32.63
CA PRO A 872 -13.45 15.60 -33.96
C PRO A 872 -12.54 14.60 -34.69
N TYR A 873 -13.11 13.69 -35.48
CA TYR A 873 -12.31 12.70 -36.22
C TYR A 873 -11.30 13.33 -37.19
N GLU A 874 -11.64 14.45 -37.81
CA GLU A 874 -10.81 15.17 -38.78
C GLU A 874 -9.50 15.66 -38.14
N GLU A 875 -9.54 16.06 -36.87
CA GLU A 875 -8.38 16.52 -36.09
C GLU A 875 -7.65 15.37 -35.35
N GLY A 876 -8.30 14.22 -35.16
CA GLY A 876 -7.73 13.05 -34.49
C GLY A 876 -6.48 12.49 -35.18
N ALA A 877 -6.44 12.54 -36.51
CA ALA A 877 -5.27 12.18 -37.31
C ALA A 877 -4.09 13.15 -37.12
N MET A 878 -4.36 14.41 -36.80
CA MET A 878 -3.35 15.47 -36.65
C MET A 878 -2.80 15.59 -35.22
N ALA A 879 -3.56 15.17 -34.20
CA ALA A 879 -3.16 15.27 -32.79
C ALA A 879 -1.74 14.73 -32.47
N PRO A 880 -1.26 13.59 -33.03
CA PRO A 880 0.12 13.14 -32.81
C PRO A 880 1.20 14.11 -33.30
N ALA A 881 0.93 14.89 -34.36
CA ALA A 881 1.85 15.90 -34.87
C ALA A 881 1.91 17.12 -33.94
N TYR A 882 0.76 17.64 -33.50
CA TYR A 882 0.69 18.75 -32.56
C TYR A 882 1.44 18.45 -31.25
N PHE A 883 1.21 17.29 -30.63
CA PHE A 883 1.93 16.89 -29.41
C PHE A 883 3.44 16.74 -29.65
N LYS A 884 3.85 16.20 -30.81
CA LYS A 884 5.27 16.04 -31.16
C LYS A 884 6.00 17.39 -31.23
N GLU A 885 5.42 18.39 -31.91
CA GLU A 885 6.02 19.73 -31.98
C GLU A 885 5.95 20.47 -30.63
N ALA A 886 4.89 20.24 -29.83
CA ALA A 886 4.79 20.75 -28.46
C ALA A 886 5.89 20.20 -27.54
N PHE A 887 6.21 18.90 -27.61
CA PHE A 887 7.33 18.32 -26.83
C PHE A 887 8.70 18.84 -27.29
N LEU A 888 8.90 19.10 -28.58
CA LEU A 888 10.17 19.64 -29.10
C LEU A 888 10.43 21.07 -28.63
N SER A 889 9.37 21.90 -28.56
CA SER A 889 9.44 23.33 -28.24
C SER A 889 9.36 23.65 -26.73
N SER A 890 8.62 22.85 -25.95
CA SER A 890 8.32 23.17 -24.55
C SER A 890 9.54 23.07 -23.63
N ASP A 891 10.32 22.00 -23.71
CA ASP A 891 11.48 21.78 -22.83
C ASP A 891 12.80 22.27 -23.44
N GLU A 892 13.86 22.33 -22.63
CA GLU A 892 15.17 22.86 -22.99
C GLU A 892 15.86 22.10 -24.14
N GLU A 893 16.60 22.79 -25.01
CA GLU A 893 17.26 22.19 -26.18
C GLU A 893 18.34 21.17 -25.80
N TRP A 894 18.93 21.32 -24.62
CA TRP A 894 20.04 20.51 -24.08
C TRP A 894 19.58 19.50 -23.00
N SER A 895 18.33 19.07 -23.07
CA SER A 895 17.79 17.99 -22.23
C SER A 895 18.61 16.69 -22.35
N GLN A 896 18.82 15.98 -21.24
CA GLN A 896 19.56 14.71 -21.24
C GLN A 896 18.72 13.56 -21.80
N HIS A 897 17.43 13.58 -21.52
CA HIS A 897 16.46 12.62 -22.01
C HIS A 897 15.97 12.97 -23.42
N ARG A 898 15.68 11.95 -24.22
CA ARG A 898 15.11 12.14 -25.56
C ARG A 898 13.70 12.71 -25.42
N LYS A 899 13.50 13.98 -25.83
CA LYS A 899 12.22 14.72 -25.71
C LYS A 899 10.97 13.97 -26.19
N ILE A 900 11.10 13.02 -27.14
CA ILE A 900 10.00 12.20 -27.63
C ILE A 900 10.34 10.71 -27.44
N ILE A 901 9.57 10.03 -26.59
CA ILE A 901 9.56 8.58 -26.39
C ILE A 901 8.30 8.03 -27.08
N ASP A 902 8.45 7.52 -28.31
CA ASP A 902 7.34 6.91 -29.04
C ASP A 902 7.03 5.51 -28.45
N THR A 903 5.93 5.41 -27.69
CA THR A 903 5.45 4.13 -27.16
C THR A 903 4.57 3.40 -28.17
N GLY A 904 3.99 4.10 -29.16
CA GLY A 904 3.24 3.48 -30.26
C GLY A 904 4.12 2.71 -31.24
N ALA A 905 5.34 3.19 -31.53
CA ALA A 905 6.36 2.42 -32.24
C ALA A 905 6.72 1.15 -31.46
N LYS A 906 7.12 1.29 -30.18
CA LYS A 906 7.50 0.16 -29.33
C LYS A 906 6.38 -0.88 -29.12
N ALA A 907 5.12 -0.44 -29.07
CA ALA A 907 3.97 -1.35 -29.02
C ALA A 907 3.93 -2.26 -30.27
N ARG A 908 4.11 -1.66 -31.46
CA ARG A 908 4.18 -2.38 -32.75
C ARG A 908 5.46 -3.21 -32.92
N GLU A 909 6.55 -2.82 -32.27
CA GLU A 909 7.82 -3.57 -32.23
C GLU A 909 7.78 -4.78 -31.26
N GLY A 910 6.61 -5.10 -30.68
CA GLY A 910 6.39 -6.31 -29.88
C GLY A 910 6.26 -6.10 -28.37
N MET A 911 6.31 -4.85 -27.87
CA MET A 911 6.02 -4.59 -26.45
C MET A 911 4.52 -4.55 -26.14
N GLY A 912 3.66 -4.37 -27.15
CA GLY A 912 2.20 -4.32 -27.02
C GLY A 912 1.71 -3.50 -25.83
N ARG A 913 0.81 -4.09 -25.03
CA ARG A 913 0.22 -3.54 -23.79
C ARG A 913 1.26 -3.03 -22.77
N SER A 914 2.47 -3.57 -22.77
CA SER A 914 3.59 -3.18 -21.88
C SER A 914 4.37 -1.95 -22.35
N ALA A 915 4.12 -1.41 -23.54
CA ALA A 915 4.97 -0.39 -24.16
C ALA A 915 5.12 0.90 -23.34
N PHE A 916 4.07 1.33 -22.61
CA PHE A 916 4.14 2.44 -21.65
C PHE A 916 4.96 2.07 -20.41
N ARG A 917 4.51 1.05 -19.65
CA ARG A 917 5.10 0.59 -18.37
C ARG A 917 6.58 0.16 -18.47
N ARG A 918 7.06 -0.20 -19.68
CA ARG A 918 8.48 -0.54 -19.94
C ARG A 918 9.31 0.56 -20.60
N SER A 919 8.72 1.72 -20.94
CA SER A 919 9.43 2.81 -21.64
C SER A 919 9.88 3.97 -20.76
N ILE A 920 9.24 4.16 -19.61
CA ILE A 920 9.45 5.30 -18.71
C ILE A 920 9.63 4.74 -17.30
N ALA A 921 10.57 5.28 -16.54
CA ALA A 921 10.78 4.91 -15.15
C ALA A 921 9.81 5.70 -14.24
N LYS A 922 9.13 5.00 -13.32
CA LYS A 922 8.09 5.58 -12.46
C LYS A 922 8.61 6.67 -11.51
N GLU A 923 9.90 6.68 -11.23
CA GLU A 923 10.57 7.67 -10.38
C GLU A 923 10.81 9.01 -11.07
N MET A 924 10.75 9.06 -12.41
CA MET A 924 10.97 10.27 -13.20
C MET A 924 9.66 11.08 -13.36
N PRO A 925 9.71 12.43 -13.38
CA PRO A 925 8.56 13.23 -13.79
C PRO A 925 8.31 13.07 -15.29
N TYR A 926 7.07 12.85 -15.71
CA TYR A 926 6.73 12.69 -17.14
C TYR A 926 5.35 13.25 -17.50
N PHE A 927 5.16 13.44 -18.79
CA PHE A 927 3.86 13.59 -19.43
C PHE A 927 3.72 12.48 -20.48
N HIS A 928 2.55 11.86 -20.59
CA HIS A 928 2.27 10.86 -21.62
C HIS A 928 0.89 11.07 -22.23
N VAL A 929 0.78 10.86 -23.54
CA VAL A 929 -0.47 10.95 -24.32
C VAL A 929 -0.64 9.70 -25.17
N TRP A 930 -1.81 9.06 -25.07
CA TRP A 930 -2.22 7.89 -25.85
C TRP A 930 -3.18 8.30 -26.97
N PHE A 931 -2.87 7.84 -28.19
CA PHE A 931 -3.71 8.01 -29.40
C PHE A 931 -4.34 6.68 -29.85
N THR A 932 -3.96 5.57 -29.21
CA THR A 932 -4.60 4.24 -29.30
C THR A 932 -4.50 3.55 -27.93
N LEU A 933 -5.20 2.44 -27.74
CA LEU A 933 -5.27 1.72 -26.45
C LEU A 933 -3.91 1.24 -25.91
N ASP A 934 -2.92 1.00 -26.79
CA ASP A 934 -1.54 0.60 -26.45
C ASP A 934 -0.49 1.70 -26.74
N GLY A 935 -0.83 2.68 -27.59
CA GLY A 935 0.14 3.50 -28.33
C GLY A 935 0.02 5.00 -28.10
N GLY A 936 1.16 5.67 -28.00
CA GLY A 936 1.24 7.08 -27.63
C GLY A 936 2.63 7.69 -27.73
N LEU A 937 2.76 8.91 -27.24
CA LEU A 937 4.01 9.65 -27.11
C LEU A 937 4.22 10.03 -25.63
N GLY A 938 5.41 9.73 -25.10
CA GLY A 938 5.86 10.15 -23.78
C GLY A 938 6.96 11.19 -23.86
N HIS A 939 7.04 12.03 -22.82
CA HIS A 939 8.06 13.05 -22.62
C HIS A 939 8.46 13.05 -21.13
N VAL A 940 9.75 12.94 -20.83
CA VAL A 940 10.27 13.06 -19.46
C VAL A 940 10.54 14.54 -19.20
N VAL A 941 9.96 15.09 -18.14
CA VAL A 941 10.01 16.52 -17.82
C VAL A 941 11.16 16.79 -16.88
N GLU A 942 12.27 17.32 -17.40
CA GLU A 942 13.45 17.63 -16.58
C GLU A 942 13.25 18.95 -15.83
N ASN A 943 12.79 20.01 -16.51
CA ASN A 943 12.67 21.35 -15.93
C ASN A 943 11.22 21.70 -15.52
N ALA A 944 10.80 21.22 -14.36
CA ALA A 944 9.48 21.50 -13.76
C ALA A 944 9.20 22.99 -13.41
N GLY A 945 10.18 23.89 -13.59
CA GLY A 945 10.00 25.34 -13.52
C GLY A 945 9.59 25.98 -14.85
N ARG A 946 10.05 25.41 -15.98
CA ARG A 946 9.70 25.79 -17.35
C ARG A 946 8.41 25.11 -17.83
N TRP A 947 8.16 23.87 -17.38
CA TRP A 947 6.95 23.11 -17.73
C TRP A 947 5.66 23.81 -17.26
N PRO A 948 4.60 23.86 -18.07
CA PRO A 948 3.32 24.45 -17.68
C PRO A 948 2.74 23.82 -16.40
N LYS A 949 2.26 24.66 -15.47
CA LYS A 949 1.87 24.21 -14.12
C LYS A 949 0.55 23.47 -14.14
N GLY A 950 0.55 22.22 -13.67
CA GLY A 950 -0.63 21.34 -13.73
C GLY A 950 -1.03 21.08 -15.19
N ASP A 951 -2.32 20.93 -15.43
CA ASP A 951 -2.91 20.52 -16.72
C ASP A 951 -2.67 21.47 -17.93
N LEU A 952 -2.04 22.63 -17.74
CA LEU A 952 -1.93 23.66 -18.77
C LEU A 952 -1.32 23.17 -20.10
N PHE A 953 -0.30 22.30 -20.07
CA PHE A 953 0.34 21.79 -21.29
C PHE A 953 -0.67 21.06 -22.19
N ALA A 954 -1.42 20.09 -21.65
CA ALA A 954 -2.41 19.35 -22.42
C ALA A 954 -3.55 20.26 -22.90
N ARG A 955 -3.97 21.22 -22.07
CA ARG A 955 -5.02 22.19 -22.41
C ARG A 955 -4.62 23.17 -23.50
N GLU A 956 -3.34 23.55 -23.57
CA GLU A 956 -2.83 24.42 -24.62
C GLU A 956 -2.70 23.67 -25.96
N VAL A 957 -2.24 22.40 -25.94
CA VAL A 957 -2.19 21.56 -27.15
C VAL A 957 -3.59 21.16 -27.64
N LEU A 958 -4.41 20.52 -26.80
CA LEU A 958 -5.75 20.07 -27.18
C LEU A 958 -6.73 21.23 -27.43
N GLY A 959 -6.56 22.36 -26.73
CA GLY A 959 -7.31 23.57 -27.01
C GLY A 959 -6.96 24.18 -28.36
N GLY A 960 -5.69 24.13 -28.77
CA GLY A 960 -5.27 24.55 -30.11
C GLY A 960 -5.78 23.63 -31.22
N ILE A 961 -5.95 22.33 -30.94
CA ILE A 961 -6.54 21.34 -31.87
C ILE A 961 -8.05 21.56 -32.06
N VAL A 962 -8.78 21.98 -31.01
CA VAL A 962 -10.25 22.13 -31.02
C VAL A 962 -10.70 23.59 -31.22
N ASP A 963 -9.76 24.52 -31.47
CA ASP A 963 -9.96 25.98 -31.52
C ASP A 963 -10.75 26.53 -30.31
N ALA A 964 -10.39 26.05 -29.11
CA ALA A 964 -11.02 26.44 -27.86
C ALA A 964 -10.55 27.82 -27.39
N GLU A 965 -11.45 28.63 -26.83
CA GLU A 965 -11.10 30.00 -26.40
C GLU A 965 -9.93 30.04 -25.39
N PRO A 966 -8.99 31.01 -25.49
CA PRO A 966 -7.86 31.12 -24.57
C PRO A 966 -8.22 31.22 -23.08
N HIS A 967 -9.44 31.66 -22.74
CA HIS A 967 -9.94 31.62 -21.36
C HIS A 967 -10.24 30.19 -20.89
N ILE A 968 -10.82 29.34 -21.75
CA ILE A 968 -11.08 27.92 -21.49
C ILE A 968 -9.76 27.18 -21.33
N MET A 969 -8.80 27.39 -22.25
CA MET A 969 -7.48 26.74 -22.21
C MET A 969 -6.77 27.01 -20.87
N LYS A 970 -6.68 28.28 -20.47
CA LYS A 970 -5.87 28.72 -19.31
C LYS A 970 -6.56 28.58 -17.95
N LYS A 971 -7.88 28.41 -17.91
CA LYS A 971 -8.64 28.21 -16.65
C LYS A 971 -8.60 26.74 -16.25
N GLN A 972 -7.90 26.44 -15.14
CA GLN A 972 -7.95 25.13 -14.49
C GLN A 972 -9.21 25.01 -13.63
N GLY A 973 -9.92 23.91 -13.76
CA GLY A 973 -11.13 23.63 -13.00
C GLY A 973 -10.89 23.01 -11.63
N ARG A 974 -11.98 22.72 -10.93
CA ARG A 974 -12.03 21.91 -9.72
C ARG A 974 -13.27 21.03 -9.76
N TRP A 975 -13.21 19.86 -9.14
CA TRP A 975 -14.41 19.04 -8.93
C TRP A 975 -15.32 19.65 -7.86
N VAL A 976 -16.62 19.54 -8.08
CA VAL A 976 -17.69 19.99 -7.17
C VAL A 976 -18.70 18.85 -7.05
N ARG A 977 -19.13 18.55 -5.82
CA ARG A 977 -20.17 17.54 -5.58
C ARG A 977 -21.50 18.01 -6.19
N GLY A 978 -22.15 17.13 -6.95
CA GLY A 978 -23.46 17.41 -7.55
C GLY A 978 -23.41 18.21 -8.86
N ASP A 979 -22.31 18.13 -9.62
CA ASP A 979 -22.25 18.70 -10.97
C ASP A 979 -23.38 18.15 -11.86
N PRO A 980 -24.29 19.00 -12.41
CA PRO A 980 -25.45 18.54 -13.17
C PRO A 980 -25.10 17.84 -14.48
N ARG A 981 -23.88 18.01 -14.99
CA ARG A 981 -23.39 17.35 -16.21
C ARG A 981 -23.16 15.84 -15.99
N ALA A 982 -22.95 15.42 -14.74
CA ALA A 982 -22.72 14.02 -14.38
C ALA A 982 -23.90 13.11 -14.78
N GLU A 983 -25.14 13.50 -14.50
CA GLU A 983 -26.33 12.71 -14.87
C GLU A 983 -26.55 12.66 -16.39
N GLY A 984 -26.24 13.75 -17.10
CA GLY A 984 -26.26 13.78 -18.57
C GLY A 984 -25.24 12.80 -19.18
N PHE A 985 -24.01 12.81 -18.67
CA PHE A 985 -22.95 11.87 -19.08
C PHE A 985 -23.33 10.42 -18.73
N LYS A 986 -23.78 10.16 -17.50
CA LYS A 986 -24.19 8.83 -17.00
C LYS A 986 -25.29 8.20 -17.85
N LYS A 987 -26.26 8.99 -18.32
CA LYS A 987 -27.30 8.54 -19.24
C LYS A 987 -26.75 8.05 -20.59
N GLY A 988 -25.71 8.70 -21.13
CA GLY A 988 -25.02 8.26 -22.34
C GLY A 988 -24.11 7.05 -22.10
N TRP A 989 -23.37 7.07 -20.99
CA TRP A 989 -22.44 6.02 -20.56
C TRP A 989 -23.13 4.66 -20.38
N ARG A 990 -24.37 4.62 -19.87
CA ARG A 990 -25.11 3.39 -19.48
C ARG A 990 -25.16 2.27 -20.54
N LYS A 991 -24.97 2.58 -21.83
CA LYS A 991 -24.89 1.58 -22.93
C LYS A 991 -23.54 0.85 -23.00
N PHE A 992 -22.46 1.52 -22.59
CA PHE A 992 -21.06 1.08 -22.69
C PHE A 992 -20.47 0.68 -21.32
N ASP A 993 -21.29 0.82 -20.26
CA ASP A 993 -20.93 0.68 -18.86
C ASP A 993 -20.73 -0.78 -18.44
N TRP A 994 -19.49 -1.25 -18.59
CA TRP A 994 -19.11 -2.64 -18.32
C TRP A 994 -19.18 -3.01 -16.82
N THR A 995 -19.03 -2.04 -15.92
CA THR A 995 -19.01 -2.30 -14.46
C THR A 995 -20.37 -2.70 -13.90
N ARG A 996 -21.45 -2.55 -14.68
CA ARG A 996 -22.79 -2.99 -14.27
C ARG A 996 -22.91 -4.50 -14.12
N MET A 997 -22.07 -5.28 -14.81
CA MET A 997 -21.96 -6.72 -14.58
C MET A 997 -21.51 -7.02 -13.14
N LEU A 998 -20.57 -6.22 -12.61
CA LEU A 998 -20.02 -6.35 -11.24
C LEU A 998 -21.00 -5.92 -10.12
N ALA A 999 -22.22 -5.49 -10.49
CA ALA A 999 -23.25 -5.03 -9.57
C ALA A 999 -24.61 -5.71 -9.82
N GLU A 1000 -24.64 -6.70 -10.73
CA GLU A 1000 -25.77 -7.59 -11.01
C GLU A 1000 -25.42 -9.07 -10.68
N GLU A 1001 -24.21 -9.30 -10.15
CA GLU A 1001 -23.73 -10.49 -9.41
C GLU A 1001 -23.72 -10.23 -7.88
#